data_AF-A0A9D6DWE1-F1
#
_entry.id   AF-A0A9D6DWE1-F1
#
_cell.length_a   1.000
_cell.length_b   1.000
_cell.length_c   1.000
_cell.angle_alpha   90.00
_cell.angle_beta   90.00
_cell.angle_gamma   90.00
#
_symmetry.space_group_name_H-M   'P 1'
#
loop_
_entity.id
_entity.type
_entity.pdbx_description
1 polymer ?
#
loop_
_entity_poly.entity_id
_entity_poly.type
_entity_poly.pdbx_seq_one_letter_code
_entity_poly.pdbx_strand_id
1 'polypeptide(L)'
;MNDLIRLMYCLLRSRSWWGAIVGILLLMGRADRTHAEAPLYDYRIEQGWMTMSDGIRLSVTYYLPVPRYPDEKFPALLEILPYRKDDMFYLRDHPLYSYFVQRGYGMVKVDVRGTGSSEGSLPLKEYSDRELDDAVEVIEHASKLKWSNGRVGMWGISWGGFNAIQVAMRQPPALKAILAVDASDDLYHDDIHYLDGILHFDEYQVSIDLDNGLPDSLEYRIDDEYFRNRFDREPWLLTYMRKQLDGPFWRKGSFRFQPEKIKVPVYLIGGLLDYYRDSVPRMLESLRAPVKAEIGPWNHAWPDNGVPGPNYEWRANLVRWWDHWLKDRDTGILDEPRFAVFIREGHRPDANLKHTPGHWRYEDWPVRRTRWKTFYPAEKKQLMTNVQRGMVERLIYQPGRGTEAGLWWGDPTGDVRNDSKGALIFDSPVLSESVEILGFPHVQLEATPGSSQVNWSVRLEDVHPDDTVSLVTGANLNGSQRESRLSPTALTPGKGTCFSLDLHFTTWTFQPGHQIRLSISNAQFPMSWPSPHPMTTALHLGERSLVKLPVIPFELRKAPAFPPPAPREERTNARWMEAGGWPETVQTVFDPLSLATSWIWQGSEAFEILDRQYLLKLRMTFLTHGANPADSRFFGEGDRLIRLPDREIRMQTRSTIRSEPGFFNVHFTRQLSLNGRMVRKKTWQDRIPRRFQ
;
A
#
# COMPACT_ATOMS: atom_id res chain seq x y z
N MET A 1 -25.30 23.79 -81.23
CA MET A 1 -25.74 22.45 -81.69
C MET A 1 -24.49 21.75 -82.22
N ASN A 2 -23.74 20.95 -81.47
CA ASN A 2 -24.18 19.69 -80.88
C ASN A 2 -23.28 19.14 -79.74
N ASP A 3 -22.48 19.94 -79.05
CA ASP A 3 -21.59 19.42 -77.98
C ASP A 3 -21.86 19.92 -76.55
N LEU A 4 -22.82 20.84 -76.34
CA LEU A 4 -23.22 21.27 -74.99
C LEU A 4 -24.40 20.50 -74.38
N ILE A 5 -25.04 19.59 -75.13
CA ILE A 5 -26.18 18.79 -74.64
C ILE A 5 -25.75 17.34 -74.26
N ARG A 6 -24.54 16.91 -74.65
CA ARG A 6 -23.99 15.59 -74.28
C ARG A 6 -23.22 15.56 -72.96
N LEU A 7 -22.78 16.70 -72.42
CA LEU A 7 -22.10 16.74 -71.12
C LEU A 7 -23.07 16.86 -69.92
N MET A 8 -24.33 17.20 -70.17
CA MET A 8 -25.35 17.44 -69.13
C MET A 8 -26.19 16.21 -68.76
N TYR A 9 -25.94 15.06 -69.41
CA TYR A 9 -26.68 13.80 -69.17
C TYR A 9 -25.86 12.67 -68.51
N CYS A 10 -24.57 12.88 -68.22
CA CYS A 10 -23.72 11.87 -67.56
C CYS A 10 -23.26 12.23 -66.13
N LEU A 11 -23.58 13.42 -65.61
CA LEU A 11 -23.21 13.81 -64.23
C LEU A 11 -24.37 13.69 -63.21
N LEU A 12 -25.44 12.98 -63.57
CA LEU A 12 -26.55 12.62 -62.67
C LEU A 12 -26.42 11.21 -62.06
N ARG A 13 -25.20 10.63 -62.03
CA ARG A 13 -24.94 9.34 -61.36
C ARG A 13 -23.55 9.26 -60.74
N SER A 14 -23.37 9.89 -59.59
CA SER A 14 -22.65 9.25 -58.48
C SER A 14 -22.94 9.99 -57.19
N ARG A 15 -23.67 9.28 -56.33
CA ARG A 15 -23.85 9.57 -54.91
C ARG A 15 -22.52 9.95 -54.26
N SER A 16 -22.63 10.84 -53.27
CA SER A 16 -21.79 10.94 -52.07
C SER A 16 -20.78 12.11 -51.98
N TRP A 17 -21.23 13.35 -52.17
CA TRP A 17 -20.62 14.47 -51.42
C TRP A 17 -20.81 14.28 -49.89
N TRP A 18 -21.93 13.68 -49.49
CA TRP A 18 -22.12 13.18 -48.12
C TRP A 18 -21.12 12.09 -47.74
N GLY A 19 -20.65 11.26 -48.67
CA GLY A 19 -19.68 10.20 -48.38
C GLY A 19 -18.25 10.72 -48.23
N ALA A 20 -17.91 11.82 -48.90
CA ALA A 20 -16.62 12.51 -48.72
C ALA A 20 -16.60 13.35 -47.43
N ILE A 21 -17.72 13.99 -47.05
CA ILE A 21 -17.83 14.72 -45.77
C ILE A 21 -17.94 13.75 -44.60
N VAL A 22 -18.70 12.65 -44.72
CA VAL A 22 -18.73 11.57 -43.73
C VAL A 22 -17.39 10.82 -43.71
N GLY A 23 -16.70 10.67 -44.84
CA GLY A 23 -15.35 10.10 -44.93
C GLY A 23 -14.28 10.97 -44.27
N ILE A 24 -14.34 12.30 -44.44
CA ILE A 24 -13.45 13.25 -43.76
C ILE A 24 -13.82 13.40 -42.27
N LEU A 25 -15.10 13.32 -41.88
CA LEU A 25 -15.53 13.25 -40.48
C LEU A 25 -15.19 11.89 -39.81
N LEU A 26 -15.18 10.79 -40.56
CA LEU A 26 -14.74 9.46 -40.10
C LEU A 26 -13.21 9.35 -40.03
N LEU A 27 -12.48 10.07 -40.90
CA LEU A 27 -11.01 10.17 -40.86
C LEU A 27 -10.51 11.19 -39.83
N MET A 28 -11.25 12.26 -39.57
CA MET A 28 -11.02 13.19 -38.44
C MET A 28 -11.54 12.64 -37.10
N GLY A 29 -12.37 11.59 -37.12
CA GLY A 29 -12.96 10.93 -35.95
C GLY A 29 -12.12 9.80 -35.34
N ARG A 30 -10.95 9.48 -35.92
CA ARG A 30 -9.90 8.72 -35.22
C ARG A 30 -8.90 9.70 -34.64
N ALA A 31 -9.37 10.55 -33.71
CA ALA A 31 -8.46 11.08 -32.71
C ALA A 31 -7.70 9.89 -32.10
N ASP A 32 -6.42 10.07 -31.82
CA ASP A 32 -5.60 9.02 -31.21
C ASP A 32 -6.24 8.60 -29.88
N ARG A 33 -6.96 7.47 -29.90
CA ARG A 33 -7.71 6.96 -28.74
C ARG A 33 -6.77 6.51 -27.63
N THR A 34 -5.48 6.38 -27.92
CA THR A 34 -4.49 5.80 -27.00
C THR A 34 -3.75 6.84 -26.17
N HIS A 35 -4.02 8.13 -26.38
CA HIS A 35 -3.39 9.22 -25.64
C HIS A 35 -4.37 9.96 -24.73
N ALA A 36 -3.90 10.34 -23.55
CA ALA A 36 -4.63 11.24 -22.66
C ALA A 36 -4.79 12.62 -23.31
N GLU A 37 -5.91 13.30 -23.04
CA GLU A 37 -6.06 14.69 -23.48
C GLU A 37 -4.90 15.56 -22.94
N ALA A 38 -4.42 16.47 -23.79
CA ALA A 38 -3.48 17.51 -23.42
C ALA A 38 -4.09 18.41 -22.32
N PRO A 39 -3.27 19.15 -21.54
CA PRO A 39 -3.81 20.20 -20.68
C PRO A 39 -4.54 21.26 -21.54
N LEU A 40 -5.78 21.57 -21.18
CA LEU A 40 -6.69 22.46 -21.92
C LEU A 40 -7.25 23.61 -21.09
N TYR A 41 -7.13 23.53 -19.76
CA TYR A 41 -7.77 24.46 -18.83
C TYR A 41 -6.72 25.14 -17.95
N ASP A 42 -6.79 26.46 -17.86
CA ASP A 42 -6.32 27.16 -16.66
C ASP A 42 -7.17 26.74 -15.47
N TYR A 43 -6.68 26.95 -14.26
CA TYR A 43 -7.40 26.56 -13.06
C TYR A 43 -7.20 27.55 -11.91
N ARG A 44 -8.08 27.43 -10.93
CA ARG A 44 -8.00 28.19 -9.67
C ARG A 44 -8.14 27.25 -8.48
N ILE A 45 -7.62 27.68 -7.35
CA ILE A 45 -7.67 26.93 -6.09
C ILE A 45 -8.53 27.72 -5.11
N GLU A 46 -9.56 27.07 -4.58
CA GLU A 46 -10.50 27.68 -3.64
C GLU A 46 -10.54 26.84 -2.35
N GLN A 47 -10.40 27.49 -1.20
CA GLN A 47 -10.68 26.85 0.09
C GLN A 47 -12.13 27.09 0.48
N GLY A 48 -12.74 26.12 1.15
CA GLY A 48 -14.11 26.21 1.59
C GLY A 48 -14.47 25.16 2.62
N TRP A 49 -15.78 25.03 2.84
CA TRP A 49 -16.36 24.13 3.83
C TRP A 49 -17.55 23.40 3.24
N MET A 50 -17.71 22.12 3.60
CA MET A 50 -18.94 21.37 3.37
C MET A 50 -19.58 21.05 4.72
N THR A 51 -20.80 21.53 4.93
CA THR A 51 -21.60 21.20 6.12
C THR A 51 -22.27 19.85 5.93
N MET A 52 -21.95 18.90 6.79
CA MET A 52 -22.59 17.57 6.83
C MET A 52 -24.00 17.68 7.42
N SER A 53 -24.80 16.62 7.27
CA SER A 53 -26.17 16.54 7.79
C SER A 53 -26.29 16.75 9.30
N ASP A 54 -25.23 16.46 10.05
CA ASP A 54 -25.14 16.66 11.50
C ASP A 54 -24.66 18.07 11.91
N GLY A 55 -24.46 18.97 10.94
CA GLY A 55 -24.07 20.36 11.14
C GLY A 55 -22.55 20.59 11.24
N ILE A 56 -21.74 19.54 11.30
CA ILE A 56 -20.28 19.67 11.33
C ILE A 56 -19.74 20.06 9.96
N ARG A 57 -18.79 21.00 9.93
CA ARG A 57 -18.17 21.45 8.69
C ARG A 57 -16.84 20.74 8.44
N LEU A 58 -16.75 20.07 7.29
CA LEU A 58 -15.50 19.52 6.79
C LEU A 58 -14.79 20.56 5.94
N SER A 59 -13.49 20.73 6.15
CA SER A 59 -12.66 21.64 5.37
C SER A 59 -12.36 21.02 4.01
N VAL A 60 -12.54 21.81 2.95
CA VAL A 60 -12.34 21.37 1.57
C VAL A 60 -11.43 22.34 0.82
N THR A 61 -10.55 21.81 -0.01
CA THR A 61 -9.83 22.55 -1.02
C THR A 61 -10.24 22.06 -2.40
N TYR A 62 -10.72 22.97 -3.23
CA TYR A 62 -11.09 22.73 -4.61
C TYR A 62 -10.00 23.17 -5.57
N TYR A 63 -9.64 22.33 -6.53
CA TYR A 63 -8.94 22.76 -7.73
C TYR A 63 -9.96 22.74 -8.87
N LEU A 64 -10.28 23.92 -9.40
CA LEU A 64 -11.38 24.08 -10.35
C LEU A 64 -10.86 24.54 -11.71
N PRO A 65 -11.22 23.84 -12.81
CA PRO A 65 -10.93 24.34 -14.15
C PRO A 65 -11.66 25.67 -14.37
N VAL A 66 -11.02 26.60 -15.07
CA VAL A 66 -11.67 27.84 -15.53
C VAL A 66 -12.56 27.48 -16.73
N PRO A 67 -13.89 27.68 -16.65
CA PRO A 67 -14.80 27.41 -17.77
C PRO A 67 -14.38 28.17 -19.04
N ARG A 68 -14.35 27.49 -20.18
CA ARG A 68 -14.06 28.11 -21.49
C ARG A 68 -15.31 28.71 -22.14
N TYR A 69 -16.49 28.30 -21.70
CA TYR A 69 -17.78 28.83 -22.11
C TYR A 69 -18.75 28.85 -20.92
N PRO A 70 -19.82 29.67 -20.98
CA PRO A 70 -20.82 29.73 -19.93
C PRO A 70 -21.41 28.35 -19.62
N ASP A 71 -21.64 28.08 -18.34
CA ASP A 71 -22.26 26.86 -17.83
C ASP A 71 -21.52 25.53 -18.07
N GLU A 72 -20.27 25.56 -18.56
CA GLU A 72 -19.44 24.35 -18.63
C GLU A 72 -19.36 23.66 -17.26
N LYS A 73 -19.61 22.35 -17.24
CA LYS A 73 -19.60 21.51 -16.04
C LYS A 73 -18.51 20.46 -16.12
N PHE A 74 -17.95 20.12 -14.98
CA PHE A 74 -16.84 19.18 -14.84
C PHE A 74 -17.20 18.03 -13.90
N PRO A 75 -16.72 16.80 -14.14
CA PRO A 75 -16.77 15.76 -13.13
C PRO A 75 -15.91 16.11 -11.92
N ALA A 76 -16.31 15.62 -10.74
CA ALA A 76 -15.56 15.81 -9.51
C ALA A 76 -14.68 14.59 -9.21
N LEU A 77 -13.43 14.81 -8.78
CA LEU A 77 -12.54 13.77 -8.27
C LEU A 77 -12.28 14.00 -6.78
N LEU A 78 -12.78 13.08 -5.94
CA LEU A 78 -12.72 13.17 -4.49
C LEU A 78 -11.54 12.38 -3.91
N GLU A 79 -10.82 13.02 -2.99
CA GLU A 79 -9.93 12.35 -2.05
C GLU A 79 -10.17 12.94 -0.65
N ILE A 80 -10.37 12.06 0.34
CA ILE A 80 -10.59 12.42 1.75
C ILE A 80 -9.57 11.71 2.63
N LEU A 81 -8.77 12.48 3.39
CA LEU A 81 -7.63 11.97 4.16
C LEU A 81 -7.51 12.63 5.55
N PRO A 82 -6.89 11.96 6.53
CA PRO A 82 -6.58 12.54 7.83
C PRO A 82 -5.27 13.37 7.83
N TYR A 83 -4.54 13.38 6.72
CA TYR A 83 -3.16 13.87 6.63
C TYR A 83 -3.00 15.39 6.40
N ARG A 84 -3.96 16.20 6.88
CA ARG A 84 -3.87 17.67 6.97
C ARG A 84 -3.51 18.35 5.63
N LYS A 85 -4.52 18.60 4.79
CA LYS A 85 -4.36 19.18 3.44
C LYS A 85 -3.67 20.56 3.38
N ASP A 86 -3.69 21.31 4.48
CA ASP A 86 -3.12 22.65 4.58
C ASP A 86 -1.66 22.67 5.09
N ASP A 87 -1.09 21.50 5.43
CA ASP A 87 0.32 21.34 5.84
C ASP A 87 1.12 20.54 4.80
N MET A 88 1.73 19.39 5.15
CA MET A 88 2.59 18.61 4.24
C MET A 88 1.91 18.31 2.90
N PHE A 89 0.61 18.02 2.92
CA PHE A 89 -0.16 17.66 1.72
C PHE A 89 -0.47 18.87 0.82
N TYR A 90 -0.28 20.09 1.33
CA TYR A 90 -0.31 21.31 0.52
C TYR A 90 0.74 21.28 -0.60
N LEU A 91 1.94 20.78 -0.28
CA LEU A 91 3.06 20.56 -1.19
C LEU A 91 2.87 19.27 -1.98
N ARG A 92 2.76 18.14 -1.25
CA ARG A 92 2.83 16.79 -1.81
C ARG A 92 1.80 16.54 -2.91
N ASP A 93 0.58 17.04 -2.73
CA ASP A 93 -0.53 16.71 -3.62
C ASP A 93 -0.63 17.66 -4.82
N HIS A 94 -0.02 18.85 -4.77
CA HIS A 94 -0.20 19.85 -5.83
C HIS A 94 0.14 19.32 -7.23
N PRO A 95 1.28 18.63 -7.46
CA PRO A 95 1.61 18.07 -8.78
C PRO A 95 0.62 17.01 -9.28
N LEU A 96 -0.07 16.31 -8.38
CA LEU A 96 -1.05 15.30 -8.73
C LEU A 96 -2.35 15.97 -9.17
N TYR A 97 -2.79 16.97 -8.42
CA TYR A 97 -4.06 17.65 -8.62
C TYR A 97 -4.02 18.59 -9.84
N SER A 98 -2.90 19.31 -10.04
CA SER A 98 -2.70 20.19 -11.19
C SER A 98 -2.82 19.44 -12.52
N TYR A 99 -2.31 18.20 -12.57
CA TYR A 99 -2.39 17.35 -13.77
C TYR A 99 -3.84 17.09 -14.21
N PHE A 100 -4.73 16.76 -13.27
CA PHE A 100 -6.12 16.45 -13.59
C PHE A 100 -6.96 17.71 -13.80
N VAL A 101 -6.78 18.76 -12.99
CA VAL A 101 -7.58 19.99 -13.13
C VAL A 101 -7.36 20.67 -14.48
N GLN A 102 -6.12 20.66 -14.98
CA GLN A 102 -5.79 21.16 -16.33
C GLN A 102 -6.46 20.37 -17.46
N ARG A 103 -7.03 19.19 -17.16
CA ARG A 103 -7.73 18.29 -18.10
C ARG A 103 -9.24 18.23 -17.84
N GLY A 104 -9.79 19.26 -17.18
CA GLY A 104 -11.22 19.44 -17.01
C GLY A 104 -11.83 18.55 -15.93
N TYR A 105 -11.13 18.41 -14.80
CA TYR A 105 -11.61 17.72 -13.59
C TYR A 105 -11.66 18.68 -12.41
N GLY A 106 -12.79 18.75 -11.71
CA GLY A 106 -12.86 19.46 -10.44
C GLY A 106 -12.32 18.60 -9.32
N MET A 107 -11.15 18.94 -8.76
CA MET A 107 -10.58 18.16 -7.66
C MET A 107 -11.20 18.61 -6.33
N VAL A 108 -11.56 17.66 -5.47
CA VAL A 108 -12.17 17.89 -4.16
C VAL A 108 -11.30 17.19 -3.10
N LYS A 109 -10.44 17.96 -2.42
CA LYS A 109 -9.62 17.47 -1.31
C LYS A 109 -10.31 17.77 0.01
N VAL A 110 -10.56 16.77 0.85
CA VAL A 110 -11.25 16.93 2.13
C VAL A 110 -10.39 16.43 3.28
N ASP A 111 -10.32 17.19 4.36
CA ASP A 111 -9.79 16.68 5.62
C ASP A 111 -10.86 15.85 6.32
N VAL A 112 -10.50 14.64 6.78
CA VAL A 112 -11.39 13.81 7.62
C VAL A 112 -11.85 14.61 8.83
N ARG A 113 -13.09 14.40 9.27
CA ARG A 113 -13.66 14.98 10.50
C ARG A 113 -12.66 14.95 11.65
N GLY A 114 -12.51 16.06 12.37
CA GLY A 114 -11.60 16.17 13.51
C GLY A 114 -10.11 16.10 13.19
N THR A 115 -9.72 16.14 11.91
CA THR A 115 -8.33 16.23 11.44
C THR A 115 -8.12 17.49 10.63
N GLY A 116 -6.86 17.88 10.40
CA GLY A 116 -6.51 19.07 9.63
C GLY A 116 -7.34 20.27 10.05
N SER A 117 -8.02 20.90 9.11
CA SER A 117 -8.89 22.05 9.35
C SER A 117 -10.36 21.69 9.61
N SER A 118 -10.76 20.42 9.49
CA SER A 118 -12.16 19.99 9.69
C SER A 118 -12.62 20.07 11.15
N GLU A 119 -13.87 20.46 11.35
CA GLU A 119 -14.52 20.48 12.65
C GLU A 119 -14.83 19.06 13.17
N GLY A 120 -15.38 19.00 14.38
CA GLY A 120 -15.80 17.75 15.02
C GLY A 120 -14.66 17.07 15.77
N SER A 121 -14.96 15.87 16.28
CA SER A 121 -13.99 15.06 17.03
C SER A 121 -13.28 14.06 16.12
N LEU A 122 -12.02 13.78 16.46
CA LEU A 122 -11.25 12.71 15.83
C LEU A 122 -12.04 11.38 15.90
N PRO A 123 -12.14 10.63 14.78
CA PRO A 123 -12.73 9.29 14.77
C PRO A 123 -12.05 8.35 15.76
N LEU A 124 -12.76 7.29 16.16
CA LEU A 124 -12.26 6.32 17.13
C LEU A 124 -11.22 5.34 16.55
N LYS A 125 -11.15 5.25 15.22
CA LYS A 125 -10.26 4.37 14.47
C LYS A 125 -10.17 4.84 13.01
N GLU A 126 -9.27 4.22 12.28
CA GLU A 126 -9.10 4.37 10.84
C GLU A 126 -10.30 3.79 10.09
N TYR A 127 -10.65 4.43 8.97
CA TYR A 127 -11.77 4.04 8.11
C TYR A 127 -13.05 3.81 8.92
N SER A 128 -13.34 4.75 9.83
CA SER A 128 -14.47 4.60 10.74
C SER A 128 -15.80 4.66 9.96
N ASP A 129 -16.88 4.09 10.51
CA ASP A 129 -18.19 4.23 9.88
C ASP A 129 -18.57 5.69 9.68
N ARG A 130 -18.25 6.57 10.66
CA ARG A 130 -18.54 8.00 10.54
C ARG A 130 -17.75 8.67 9.41
N GLU A 131 -16.47 8.35 9.27
CA GLU A 131 -15.64 8.87 8.17
C GLU A 131 -16.18 8.42 6.81
N LEU A 132 -16.56 7.14 6.70
CA LEU A 132 -17.09 6.61 5.45
C LEU A 132 -18.51 7.14 5.13
N ASP A 133 -19.32 7.42 6.15
CA ASP A 133 -20.60 8.12 6.00
C ASP A 133 -20.39 9.57 5.56
N ASP A 134 -19.46 10.30 6.19
CA ASP A 134 -19.04 11.64 5.76
C ASP A 134 -18.59 11.64 4.29
N ALA A 135 -17.82 10.64 3.86
CA ALA A 135 -17.38 10.51 2.47
C ALA A 135 -18.57 10.31 1.49
N VAL A 136 -19.59 9.55 1.88
CA VAL A 136 -20.82 9.38 1.08
C VAL A 136 -21.58 10.71 0.97
N GLU A 137 -21.73 11.45 2.07
CA GLU A 137 -22.36 12.78 2.07
C GLU A 137 -21.56 13.77 1.20
N VAL A 138 -20.23 13.77 1.29
CA VAL A 138 -19.35 14.59 0.46
C VAL A 138 -19.52 14.27 -1.02
N ILE A 139 -19.64 13.00 -1.41
CA ILE A 139 -19.91 12.60 -2.81
C ILE A 139 -21.24 13.19 -3.29
N GLU A 140 -22.28 13.12 -2.46
CA GLU A 140 -23.58 13.71 -2.78
C GLU A 140 -23.47 15.24 -2.94
N HIS A 141 -22.81 15.92 -2.01
CA HIS A 141 -22.59 17.37 -2.07
C HIS A 141 -21.80 17.77 -3.31
N ALA A 142 -20.67 17.11 -3.58
CA ALA A 142 -19.81 17.37 -4.74
C ALA A 142 -20.56 17.19 -6.07
N SER A 143 -21.49 16.23 -6.14
CA SER A 143 -22.32 16.02 -7.33
C SER A 143 -23.30 17.17 -7.60
N LYS A 144 -23.66 17.96 -6.58
CA LYS A 144 -24.65 19.05 -6.67
C LYS A 144 -24.02 20.45 -6.77
N LEU A 145 -22.68 20.56 -6.69
CA LEU A 145 -22.00 21.84 -6.83
C LEU A 145 -22.27 22.46 -8.21
N LYS A 146 -22.38 23.79 -8.27
CA LYS A 146 -22.78 24.50 -9.50
C LYS A 146 -21.87 24.21 -10.70
N TRP A 147 -20.59 23.91 -10.50
CA TRP A 147 -19.65 23.57 -11.56
C TRP A 147 -19.64 22.07 -11.90
N SER A 148 -20.30 21.23 -11.10
CA SER A 148 -20.25 19.77 -11.22
C SER A 148 -21.20 19.27 -12.30
N ASN A 149 -20.81 18.22 -13.02
CA ASN A 149 -21.67 17.51 -13.97
C ASN A 149 -22.49 16.38 -13.32
N GLY A 150 -22.44 16.26 -11.99
CA GLY A 150 -23.18 15.23 -11.23
C GLY A 150 -22.47 13.88 -11.10
N ARG A 151 -21.29 13.69 -11.70
CA ARG A 151 -20.53 12.45 -11.63
C ARG A 151 -19.26 12.63 -10.81
N VAL A 152 -19.05 11.71 -9.88
CA VAL A 152 -17.92 11.73 -8.97
C VAL A 152 -17.06 10.48 -9.18
N GLY A 153 -15.75 10.67 -9.29
CA GLY A 153 -14.76 9.62 -9.11
C GLY A 153 -14.11 9.75 -7.73
N MET A 154 -13.69 8.64 -7.13
CA MET A 154 -12.93 8.64 -5.88
C MET A 154 -11.59 7.94 -6.08
N TRP A 155 -10.54 8.48 -5.49
CA TRP A 155 -9.19 8.00 -5.74
C TRP A 155 -8.26 8.23 -4.55
N GLY A 156 -7.12 7.55 -4.58
CA GLY A 156 -6.01 7.83 -3.68
C GLY A 156 -5.04 6.67 -3.59
N ILE A 157 -3.93 6.93 -2.91
CA ILE A 157 -2.93 5.95 -2.49
C ILE A 157 -3.09 5.64 -1.01
N SER A 158 -2.77 4.41 -0.59
CA SER A 158 -2.81 4.03 0.83
C SER A 158 -4.19 4.27 1.41
N TRP A 159 -4.32 5.05 2.47
CA TRP A 159 -5.59 5.46 3.07
C TRP A 159 -6.65 5.91 2.04
N GLY A 160 -6.25 6.69 1.04
CA GLY A 160 -7.18 7.14 -0.01
C GLY A 160 -7.71 5.99 -0.86
N GLY A 161 -6.87 4.98 -1.12
CA GLY A 161 -7.26 3.73 -1.78
C GLY A 161 -8.16 2.86 -0.90
N PHE A 162 -7.82 2.69 0.40
CA PHE A 162 -8.66 1.98 1.37
C PHE A 162 -10.05 2.63 1.49
N ASN A 163 -10.09 3.96 1.57
CA ASN A 163 -11.33 4.73 1.58
C ASN A 163 -12.11 4.54 0.27
N ALA A 164 -11.46 4.60 -0.89
CA ALA A 164 -12.13 4.42 -2.18
C ALA A 164 -12.80 3.04 -2.29
N ILE A 165 -12.11 1.97 -1.87
CA ILE A 165 -12.66 0.60 -1.82
C ILE A 165 -13.88 0.56 -0.87
N GLN A 166 -13.73 1.04 0.36
CA GLN A 166 -14.77 0.94 1.38
C GLN A 166 -15.99 1.82 1.10
N VAL A 167 -15.80 3.01 0.50
CA VAL A 167 -16.90 3.89 0.07
C VAL A 167 -17.63 3.29 -1.14
N ALA A 168 -16.90 2.67 -2.08
CA ALA A 168 -17.54 1.97 -3.20
C ALA A 168 -18.44 0.81 -2.73
N MET A 169 -18.10 0.15 -1.62
CA MET A 169 -18.96 -0.86 -0.97
C MET A 169 -20.27 -0.28 -0.41
N ARG A 170 -20.34 1.03 -0.16
CA ARG A 170 -21.56 1.75 0.27
C ARG A 170 -22.43 2.22 -0.90
N GLN A 171 -21.94 2.10 -2.14
CA GLN A 171 -22.66 2.39 -3.38
C GLN A 171 -23.33 3.78 -3.45
N PRO A 172 -22.63 4.89 -3.12
CA PRO A 172 -23.19 6.23 -3.26
C PRO A 172 -23.61 6.50 -4.73
N PRO A 173 -24.85 6.96 -5.01
CA PRO A 173 -25.38 7.01 -6.38
C PRO A 173 -24.56 7.85 -7.37
N ALA A 174 -23.90 8.91 -6.90
CA ALA A 174 -23.11 9.80 -7.74
C ALA A 174 -21.68 9.28 -8.03
N LEU A 175 -21.20 8.28 -7.29
CA LEU A 175 -19.92 7.65 -7.55
C LEU A 175 -20.00 6.75 -8.78
N LYS A 176 -19.14 6.98 -9.77
CA LYS A 176 -19.19 6.28 -11.07
C LYS A 176 -17.98 5.41 -11.36
N ALA A 177 -16.85 5.64 -10.70
CA ALA A 177 -15.67 4.79 -10.78
C ALA A 177 -14.70 5.13 -9.64
N ILE A 178 -13.79 4.21 -9.30
CA ILE A 178 -12.73 4.44 -8.33
C ILE A 178 -11.33 4.11 -8.87
N LEU A 179 -10.31 4.67 -8.23
CA LEU A 179 -8.91 4.24 -8.29
C LEU A 179 -8.44 3.92 -6.88
N ALA A 180 -7.80 2.76 -6.69
CA ALA A 180 -7.09 2.43 -5.46
C ALA A 180 -5.64 2.08 -5.78
N VAL A 181 -4.70 2.83 -5.21
CA VAL A 181 -3.25 2.59 -5.33
C VAL A 181 -2.72 2.10 -3.98
N ASP A 182 -1.93 1.03 -3.99
CA ASP A 182 -1.27 0.45 -2.81
C ASP A 182 -2.21 0.38 -1.58
N ALA A 183 -3.33 -0.33 -1.75
CA ALA A 183 -4.37 -0.48 -0.72
C ALA A 183 -4.95 -1.90 -0.75
N SER A 184 -5.45 -2.37 0.40
CA SER A 184 -5.90 -3.75 0.57
C SER A 184 -7.42 -3.95 0.67
N ASP A 185 -7.90 -5.09 0.15
CA ASP A 185 -9.24 -5.63 0.39
C ASP A 185 -9.37 -6.42 1.72
N ASP A 186 -8.30 -6.61 2.50
CA ASP A 186 -8.27 -7.31 3.79
C ASP A 186 -7.60 -6.47 4.89
N LEU A 187 -8.41 -5.88 5.77
CA LEU A 187 -7.94 -4.95 6.81
C LEU A 187 -7.26 -5.64 8.01
N TYR A 188 -7.40 -6.96 8.17
CA TYR A 188 -6.73 -7.64 9.28
C TYR A 188 -5.34 -8.13 8.87
N HIS A 189 -5.24 -8.80 7.73
CA HIS A 189 -4.05 -9.58 7.43
C HIS A 189 -3.01 -8.81 6.62
N ASP A 190 -3.46 -7.75 5.94
CA ASP A 190 -2.59 -6.98 5.06
C ASP A 190 -2.42 -5.54 5.55
N ASP A 191 -3.29 -5.03 6.43
CA ASP A 191 -3.15 -3.68 6.98
C ASP A 191 -2.00 -3.60 8.01
N ILE A 192 -1.46 -2.41 8.21
CA ILE A 192 -0.19 -2.15 8.92
C ILE A 192 -0.20 -2.56 10.40
N HIS A 193 -1.32 -2.98 10.97
CA HIS A 193 -1.40 -3.41 12.36
C HIS A 193 -1.06 -4.89 12.57
N TYR A 194 -1.31 -5.72 11.56
CA TYR A 194 -1.05 -7.16 11.62
C TYR A 194 -0.60 -7.67 10.25
N LEU A 195 0.71 -7.79 10.06
CA LEU A 195 1.26 -8.39 8.85
C LEU A 195 1.18 -9.91 8.97
N ASP A 196 0.45 -10.55 8.07
CA ASP A 196 0.23 -12.00 8.04
C ASP A 196 -0.46 -12.54 9.30
N GLY A 197 -1.29 -11.69 9.93
CA GLY A 197 -1.95 -11.98 11.20
C GLY A 197 -1.04 -11.91 12.43
N ILE A 198 0.16 -11.34 12.30
CA ILE A 198 1.10 -11.11 13.41
C ILE A 198 1.23 -9.61 13.68
N LEU A 199 1.15 -9.23 14.96
CA LEU A 199 1.22 -7.85 15.42
C LEU A 199 2.47 -7.14 14.86
N HIS A 200 2.24 -5.97 14.28
CA HIS A 200 3.24 -5.14 13.63
C HIS A 200 3.20 -3.69 14.15
N PHE A 201 4.36 -3.03 14.12
CA PHE A 201 4.52 -1.61 14.40
C PHE A 201 5.56 -1.02 13.43
N ASP A 202 5.35 0.22 13.03
CA ASP A 202 6.20 1.00 12.14
C ASP A 202 6.06 2.50 12.45
N GLU A 203 6.65 3.33 11.59
CA GLU A 203 6.68 4.77 11.76
C GLU A 203 5.30 5.41 11.58
N TYR A 204 4.40 4.75 10.86
CA TYR A 204 3.05 5.24 10.61
C TYR A 204 2.29 5.43 11.92
N GLN A 205 2.29 4.47 12.85
CA GLN A 205 1.50 4.63 14.08
C GLN A 205 2.04 5.75 14.99
N VAL A 206 3.33 6.09 14.88
CA VAL A 206 3.92 7.22 15.60
C VAL A 206 3.58 8.55 14.90
N SER A 207 3.68 8.60 13.57
CA SER A 207 3.42 9.82 12.79
C SER A 207 1.95 10.23 12.84
N ILE A 208 1.02 9.29 12.65
CA ILE A 208 -0.41 9.58 12.63
C ILE A 208 -0.93 10.05 13.99
N ASP A 209 -0.34 9.57 15.09
CA ASP A 209 -0.67 10.04 16.42
C ASP A 209 -0.30 11.52 16.63
N LEU A 210 0.85 11.95 16.11
CA LEU A 210 1.24 13.35 16.15
C LEU A 210 0.23 14.21 15.38
N ASP A 211 -0.09 13.83 14.15
CA ASP A 211 -0.96 14.61 13.28
C ASP A 211 -2.40 14.69 13.83
N ASN A 212 -2.92 13.59 14.37
CA ASN A 212 -4.20 13.53 15.06
C ASN A 212 -4.23 14.34 16.36
N GLY A 213 -3.09 14.49 17.02
CA GLY A 213 -2.94 15.27 18.24
C GLY A 213 -2.84 16.77 18.00
N LEU A 214 -2.50 17.23 16.80
CA LEU A 214 -2.31 18.66 16.49
C LEU A 214 -3.62 19.46 16.48
N PRO A 215 -3.58 20.76 16.82
CA PRO A 215 -4.71 21.66 16.60
C PRO A 215 -5.00 21.84 15.10
N ASP A 216 -6.04 22.60 14.77
CA ASP A 216 -6.40 22.85 13.37
C ASP A 216 -5.25 23.46 12.56
N SER A 217 -5.18 23.21 11.25
CA SER A 217 -4.09 23.69 10.39
C SER A 217 -4.24 25.15 9.91
N LEU A 218 -5.39 25.79 10.15
CA LEU A 218 -5.61 27.18 9.73
C LEU A 218 -5.01 28.16 10.74
N GLU A 219 -5.58 28.11 11.95
CA GLU A 219 -5.30 29.04 13.03
C GLU A 219 -4.48 28.38 14.12
N TYR A 220 -4.35 27.05 14.17
CA TYR A 220 -3.65 26.34 15.25
C TYR A 220 -4.18 26.75 16.63
N ARG A 221 -5.51 26.75 16.78
CA ARG A 221 -6.18 27.20 18.01
C ARG A 221 -6.01 26.15 19.11
N ILE A 222 -5.56 26.60 20.28
CA ILE A 222 -5.36 25.75 21.46
C ILE A 222 -6.35 26.18 22.54
N ASP A 223 -7.49 25.50 22.59
CA ASP A 223 -8.56 25.72 23.54
C ASP A 223 -9.11 24.40 24.11
N ASP A 224 -10.12 24.49 24.99
CA ASP A 224 -10.75 23.31 25.60
C ASP A 224 -11.44 22.41 24.58
N GLU A 225 -11.94 22.97 23.47
CA GLU A 225 -12.57 22.19 22.42
C GLU A 225 -11.55 21.33 21.68
N TYR A 226 -10.43 21.92 21.26
CA TYR A 226 -9.28 21.21 20.70
C TYR A 226 -8.82 20.07 21.62
N PHE A 227 -8.66 20.35 22.92
CA PHE A 227 -8.20 19.32 23.84
C PHE A 227 -9.17 18.14 23.92
N ARG A 228 -10.49 18.39 24.03
CA ARG A 228 -11.51 17.32 24.07
C ARG A 228 -11.64 16.56 22.74
N ASN A 229 -11.50 17.25 21.62
CA ASN A 229 -11.81 16.70 20.30
C ASN A 229 -10.62 16.02 19.62
N ARG A 230 -9.39 16.36 20.01
CA ARG A 230 -8.16 15.88 19.37
C ARG A 230 -7.11 15.41 20.38
N PHE A 231 -6.52 16.33 21.15
CA PHE A 231 -5.36 16.01 21.99
C PHE A 231 -5.61 14.91 23.05
N ASP A 232 -6.77 14.93 23.72
CA ASP A 232 -7.12 13.96 24.77
C ASP A 232 -7.77 12.68 24.21
N ARG A 233 -7.97 12.58 22.89
CA ARG A 233 -8.52 11.36 22.26
C ARG A 233 -7.52 10.23 22.32
N GLU A 234 -7.99 9.04 22.65
CA GLU A 234 -7.11 7.87 22.78
C GLU A 234 -6.39 7.57 21.44
N PRO A 235 -5.07 7.30 21.46
CA PRO A 235 -4.33 6.88 20.26
C PRO A 235 -4.96 5.64 19.61
N TRP A 236 -5.12 5.65 18.28
CA TRP A 236 -5.70 4.52 17.53
C TRP A 236 -4.92 3.21 17.73
N LEU A 237 -3.62 3.29 17.96
CA LEU A 237 -2.75 2.15 18.31
C LEU A 237 -3.36 1.25 19.39
N LEU A 238 -3.94 1.83 20.44
CA LEU A 238 -4.54 1.07 21.55
C LEU A 238 -5.77 0.28 21.09
N THR A 239 -6.57 0.83 20.17
CA THR A 239 -7.69 0.11 19.56
C THR A 239 -7.18 -1.14 18.85
N TYR A 240 -6.14 -1.02 18.03
CA TYR A 240 -5.65 -2.15 17.24
C TYR A 240 -4.93 -3.21 18.06
N MET A 241 -4.19 -2.81 19.09
CA MET A 241 -3.63 -3.77 20.05
C MET A 241 -4.73 -4.54 20.82
N ARG A 242 -5.90 -3.95 21.04
CA ARG A 242 -7.05 -4.66 21.65
C ARG A 242 -7.79 -5.56 20.65
N LYS A 243 -7.58 -5.40 19.33
CA LYS A 243 -8.29 -6.10 18.26
C LYS A 243 -7.42 -7.14 17.53
N GLN A 244 -6.79 -8.03 18.30
CA GLN A 244 -5.84 -9.05 17.81
C GLN A 244 -6.40 -10.18 16.93
N LEU A 245 -7.72 -10.28 16.76
CA LEU A 245 -8.38 -11.37 16.04
C LEU A 245 -9.13 -10.85 14.82
N ASP A 246 -9.11 -11.62 13.72
CA ASP A 246 -9.76 -11.37 12.41
C ASP A 246 -11.31 -11.38 12.44
N GLY A 247 -11.91 -10.93 13.54
CA GLY A 247 -13.35 -10.97 13.76
C GLY A 247 -14.12 -9.88 13.01
N PRO A 248 -15.40 -9.67 13.37
CA PRO A 248 -16.29 -8.70 12.72
C PRO A 248 -15.75 -7.27 12.67
N PHE A 249 -14.87 -6.89 13.60
CA PHE A 249 -14.22 -5.57 13.61
C PHE A 249 -13.46 -5.28 12.31
N TRP A 250 -12.66 -6.24 11.83
CA TRP A 250 -11.86 -6.10 10.61
C TRP A 250 -12.67 -6.46 9.36
N ARG A 251 -13.39 -7.59 9.42
CA ARG A 251 -14.10 -8.14 8.26
C ARG A 251 -15.22 -7.25 7.74
N LYS A 252 -15.81 -6.41 8.58
CA LYS A 252 -16.87 -5.47 8.16
C LYS A 252 -16.38 -4.51 7.06
N GLY A 253 -15.17 -3.97 7.19
CA GLY A 253 -14.56 -3.05 6.23
C GLY A 253 -13.73 -3.73 5.13
N SER A 254 -13.53 -5.05 5.22
CA SER A 254 -12.74 -5.80 4.24
C SER A 254 -13.61 -6.23 3.06
N PHE A 255 -13.27 -5.76 1.85
CA PHE A 255 -13.94 -6.16 0.61
C PHE A 255 -13.76 -7.65 0.30
N ARG A 256 -12.64 -8.26 0.72
CA ARG A 256 -12.29 -9.68 0.51
C ARG A 256 -13.42 -10.65 0.87
N PHE A 257 -14.22 -10.32 1.87
CA PHE A 257 -15.29 -11.18 2.39
C PHE A 257 -16.69 -10.79 1.87
N GLN A 258 -16.79 -9.77 1.01
CA GLN A 258 -18.05 -9.16 0.56
C GLN A 258 -17.96 -8.71 -0.93
N PRO A 259 -17.54 -9.59 -1.86
CA PRO A 259 -17.20 -9.22 -3.24
C PRO A 259 -18.38 -8.65 -4.05
N GLU A 260 -19.61 -8.91 -3.59
CA GLU A 260 -20.83 -8.39 -4.20
C GLU A 260 -21.07 -6.90 -3.96
N LYS A 261 -20.39 -6.26 -2.98
CA LYS A 261 -20.70 -4.89 -2.57
C LYS A 261 -20.24 -3.80 -3.52
N ILE A 262 -19.18 -4.03 -4.30
CA ILE A 262 -18.70 -3.04 -5.27
C ILE A 262 -19.41 -3.26 -6.62
N LYS A 263 -20.09 -2.22 -7.09
CA LYS A 263 -20.84 -2.22 -8.36
C LYS A 263 -20.31 -1.24 -9.39
N VAL A 264 -19.45 -0.31 -8.97
CA VAL A 264 -18.82 0.68 -9.85
C VAL A 264 -17.51 0.14 -10.40
N PRO A 265 -17.09 0.57 -11.60
CA PRO A 265 -15.78 0.28 -12.16
C PRO A 265 -14.62 0.60 -11.21
N VAL A 266 -13.58 -0.23 -11.23
CA VAL A 266 -12.40 -0.12 -10.35
C VAL A 266 -11.10 -0.11 -11.15
N TYR A 267 -10.24 0.88 -10.91
CA TYR A 267 -8.84 0.84 -11.32
C TYR A 267 -7.96 0.51 -10.13
N LEU A 268 -7.06 -0.47 -10.27
CA LEU A 268 -6.13 -0.90 -9.24
C LEU A 268 -4.69 -0.64 -9.67
N ILE A 269 -3.87 -0.10 -8.78
CA ILE A 269 -2.42 0.00 -9.01
C ILE A 269 -1.73 -0.55 -7.76
N GLY A 270 -0.72 -1.40 -7.94
CA GLY A 270 0.10 -1.94 -6.86
C GLY A 270 1.60 -1.87 -7.15
N GLY A 271 2.42 -1.81 -6.11
CA GLY A 271 3.87 -1.98 -6.16
C GLY A 271 4.33 -3.39 -5.80
N LEU A 272 5.25 -3.99 -6.57
CA LEU A 272 5.87 -5.28 -6.22
C LEU A 272 6.76 -5.19 -4.99
N LEU A 273 7.20 -3.99 -4.62
CA LEU A 273 7.94 -3.72 -3.38
C LEU A 273 7.05 -2.98 -2.37
N ASP A 274 5.74 -3.14 -2.50
CA ASP A 274 4.73 -2.71 -1.52
C ASP A 274 4.05 -3.94 -0.89
N TYR A 275 3.65 -3.83 0.37
CA TYR A 275 3.02 -4.96 1.08
C TYR A 275 1.60 -5.25 0.62
N TYR A 276 0.83 -4.24 0.21
CA TYR A 276 -0.57 -4.38 -0.19
C TYR A 276 -0.75 -5.00 -1.58
N ARG A 277 0.34 -5.39 -2.25
CA ARG A 277 0.36 -5.94 -3.62
C ARG A 277 -0.55 -7.14 -3.85
N ASP A 278 -0.82 -7.92 -2.80
CA ASP A 278 -1.67 -9.11 -2.85
C ASP A 278 -3.14 -8.76 -3.15
N SER A 279 -3.56 -7.55 -2.81
CA SER A 279 -4.91 -7.04 -3.03
C SER A 279 -5.28 -7.00 -4.50
N VAL A 280 -4.35 -6.58 -5.36
CA VAL A 280 -4.61 -6.40 -6.80
C VAL A 280 -5.08 -7.70 -7.49
N PRO A 281 -4.33 -8.82 -7.47
CA PRO A 281 -4.79 -10.08 -8.04
C PRO A 281 -6.05 -10.64 -7.36
N ARG A 282 -6.19 -10.49 -6.04
CA ARG A 282 -7.39 -10.93 -5.29
C ARG A 282 -8.65 -10.18 -5.73
N MET A 283 -8.56 -8.87 -5.91
CA MET A 283 -9.65 -8.04 -6.41
C MET A 283 -9.91 -8.28 -7.90
N LEU A 284 -8.89 -8.51 -8.73
CA LEU A 284 -9.07 -8.91 -10.13
C LEU A 284 -9.90 -10.21 -10.25
N GLU A 285 -9.72 -11.18 -9.36
CA GLU A 285 -10.49 -12.42 -9.36
C GLU A 285 -11.93 -12.24 -8.86
N SER A 286 -12.14 -11.38 -7.85
CA SER A 286 -13.40 -11.31 -7.12
C SER A 286 -14.36 -10.22 -7.60
N LEU A 287 -13.86 -9.13 -8.18
CA LEU A 287 -14.67 -8.04 -8.70
C LEU A 287 -15.52 -8.49 -9.90
N ARG A 288 -16.81 -8.15 -9.86
CA ARG A 288 -17.76 -8.37 -10.96
C ARG A 288 -17.97 -7.13 -11.83
N ALA A 289 -17.60 -5.96 -11.33
CA ALA A 289 -17.63 -4.70 -12.08
C ALA A 289 -16.46 -4.64 -13.07
N PRO A 290 -16.51 -3.77 -14.10
CA PRO A 290 -15.35 -3.51 -14.96
C PRO A 290 -14.13 -3.14 -14.12
N VAL A 291 -12.99 -3.75 -14.42
CA VAL A 291 -11.77 -3.52 -13.64
C VAL A 291 -10.54 -3.53 -14.53
N LYS A 292 -9.62 -2.61 -14.25
CA LYS A 292 -8.28 -2.54 -14.84
C LYS A 292 -7.25 -2.49 -13.73
N ALA A 293 -6.08 -3.08 -13.94
CA ALA A 293 -5.06 -3.24 -12.93
C ALA A 293 -3.65 -3.12 -13.50
N GLU A 294 -2.76 -2.54 -12.70
CA GLU A 294 -1.33 -2.42 -12.99
C GLU A 294 -0.52 -2.81 -11.75
N ILE A 295 0.53 -3.61 -11.92
CA ILE A 295 1.50 -3.89 -10.85
C ILE A 295 2.91 -3.58 -11.35
N GLY A 296 3.53 -2.55 -10.78
CA GLY A 296 4.88 -2.08 -11.14
C GLY A 296 5.93 -2.41 -10.09
N PRO A 297 7.20 -2.09 -10.32
CA PRO A 297 8.32 -2.48 -9.46
C PRO A 297 8.55 -1.56 -8.25
N TRP A 298 7.58 -0.71 -7.89
CA TRP A 298 7.77 0.36 -6.91
C TRP A 298 7.56 -0.12 -5.47
N ASN A 299 8.14 0.64 -4.55
CA ASN A 299 7.71 0.69 -3.16
C ASN A 299 6.40 1.48 -3.01
N HIS A 300 5.97 1.74 -1.77
CA HIS A 300 4.72 2.45 -1.46
C HIS A 300 4.75 3.91 -1.92
N ALA A 301 4.39 4.14 -3.17
CA ALA A 301 4.58 5.39 -3.86
C ALA A 301 3.70 5.48 -5.12
N TRP A 302 3.55 6.70 -5.63
CA TRP A 302 2.89 6.85 -6.92
C TRP A 302 3.78 6.31 -8.06
N PRO A 303 3.22 5.73 -9.12
CA PRO A 303 4.02 5.13 -10.20
C PRO A 303 5.00 6.09 -10.88
N ASP A 304 4.76 7.40 -10.86
CA ASP A 304 5.62 8.42 -11.48
C ASP A 304 6.85 8.76 -10.62
N ASN A 305 6.86 8.41 -9.34
CA ASN A 305 7.94 8.77 -8.41
C ASN A 305 8.42 7.65 -7.48
N GLY A 306 7.88 6.43 -7.60
CA GLY A 306 8.32 5.29 -6.81
C GLY A 306 9.77 4.89 -7.07
N VAL A 307 10.46 4.48 -6.02
CA VAL A 307 11.87 4.08 -6.09
C VAL A 307 11.99 2.66 -5.52
N PRO A 308 12.45 1.69 -6.32
CA PRO A 308 12.98 1.77 -7.68
C PRO A 308 11.91 1.94 -8.77
N GLY A 309 12.30 2.55 -9.89
CA GLY A 309 11.53 2.52 -11.15
C GLY A 309 11.68 1.18 -11.91
N PRO A 310 11.37 1.13 -13.22
CA PRO A 310 10.96 2.24 -14.08
C PRO A 310 9.64 2.88 -13.69
N ASN A 311 9.63 4.22 -13.71
CA ASN A 311 8.43 5.04 -13.53
C ASN A 311 7.79 5.36 -14.87
N TYR A 312 6.49 5.64 -14.85
CA TYR A 312 5.78 6.11 -16.03
C TYR A 312 4.66 7.08 -15.66
N GLU A 313 4.12 7.77 -16.66
CA GLU A 313 3.02 8.71 -16.49
C GLU A 313 1.67 7.99 -16.36
N TRP A 314 1.42 7.43 -15.18
CA TRP A 314 0.19 6.71 -14.85
C TRP A 314 -1.07 7.58 -14.90
N ARG A 315 -0.94 8.89 -14.66
CA ARG A 315 -2.09 9.80 -14.69
C ARG A 315 -2.68 9.89 -16.10
N ALA A 316 -1.90 9.60 -17.15
CA ALA A 316 -2.41 9.53 -18.51
C ALA A 316 -3.46 8.41 -18.69
N ASN A 317 -3.19 7.21 -18.16
CA ASN A 317 -4.18 6.12 -18.17
C ASN A 317 -5.39 6.47 -17.32
N LEU A 318 -5.17 7.14 -16.19
CA LEU A 318 -6.28 7.55 -15.34
C LEU A 318 -7.16 8.63 -15.98
N VAL A 319 -6.60 9.57 -16.75
CA VAL A 319 -7.40 10.52 -17.54
C VAL A 319 -8.29 9.76 -18.53
N ARG A 320 -7.76 8.75 -19.22
CA ARG A 320 -8.55 7.91 -20.15
C ARG A 320 -9.65 7.14 -19.43
N TRP A 321 -9.39 6.66 -18.21
CA TRP A 321 -10.35 5.99 -17.36
C TRP A 321 -11.48 6.92 -16.92
N TRP A 322 -11.13 8.11 -16.44
CA TRP A 322 -12.10 9.11 -16.01
C TRP A 322 -12.89 9.69 -17.17
N ASP A 323 -12.27 9.92 -18.31
CA ASP A 323 -12.97 10.39 -19.52
C ASP A 323 -14.05 9.37 -19.93
N HIS A 324 -13.75 8.08 -19.81
CA HIS A 324 -14.70 7.02 -20.09
C HIS A 324 -15.90 7.01 -19.14
N TRP A 325 -15.66 6.97 -17.82
CA TRP A 325 -16.74 6.79 -16.85
C TRP A 325 -17.43 8.08 -16.41
N LEU A 326 -16.73 9.21 -16.46
CA LEU A 326 -17.20 10.50 -15.93
C LEU A 326 -17.57 11.50 -17.02
N LYS A 327 -17.14 11.29 -18.27
CA LYS A 327 -17.43 12.18 -19.42
C LYS A 327 -18.06 11.46 -20.64
N ASP A 328 -18.38 10.17 -20.53
CA ASP A 328 -18.95 9.33 -21.62
C ASP A 328 -18.10 9.31 -22.91
N ARG A 329 -16.78 9.34 -22.78
CA ARG A 329 -15.87 9.31 -23.94
C ARG A 329 -15.35 7.90 -24.21
N ASP A 330 -15.43 7.45 -25.45
CA ASP A 330 -14.75 6.22 -25.87
C ASP A 330 -13.24 6.47 -25.99
N THR A 331 -12.49 6.06 -24.96
CA THR A 331 -11.02 6.18 -24.89
C THR A 331 -10.31 4.87 -25.25
N GLY A 332 -11.04 3.82 -25.67
CA GLY A 332 -10.48 2.49 -25.94
C GLY A 332 -9.83 1.80 -24.74
N ILE A 333 -9.91 2.37 -23.52
CA ILE A 333 -9.22 1.82 -22.33
C ILE A 333 -9.69 0.42 -21.94
N LEU A 334 -10.95 0.10 -22.27
CA LEU A 334 -11.57 -1.21 -22.05
C LEU A 334 -11.27 -2.22 -23.18
N ASP A 335 -10.76 -1.78 -24.33
CA ASP A 335 -10.36 -2.66 -25.43
C ASP A 335 -8.99 -3.29 -25.17
N GLU A 336 -8.19 -2.65 -24.30
CA GLU A 336 -6.91 -3.15 -23.84
C GLU A 336 -7.07 -4.26 -22.79
N PRO A 337 -6.07 -5.16 -22.65
CA PRO A 337 -6.07 -6.12 -21.56
C PRO A 337 -6.19 -5.44 -20.19
N ARG A 338 -6.90 -6.13 -19.29
CA ARG A 338 -7.24 -5.61 -17.97
C ARG A 338 -6.11 -5.62 -16.96
N PHE A 339 -5.00 -6.32 -17.22
CA PHE A 339 -3.89 -6.45 -16.28
C PHE A 339 -2.55 -6.25 -16.99
N ALA A 340 -1.81 -5.24 -16.54
CA ALA A 340 -0.42 -5.01 -16.90
C ALA A 340 0.47 -5.28 -15.69
N VAL A 341 1.58 -5.97 -15.90
CA VAL A 341 2.48 -6.39 -14.82
C VAL A 341 3.92 -6.25 -15.24
N PHE A 342 4.75 -5.78 -14.31
CA PHE A 342 6.20 -5.74 -14.48
C PHE A 342 6.81 -7.09 -14.10
N ILE A 343 7.59 -7.68 -15.00
CA ILE A 343 8.33 -8.92 -14.76
C ILE A 343 9.76 -8.54 -14.36
N ARG A 344 10.11 -8.75 -13.09
CA ARG A 344 11.47 -8.50 -12.60
C ARG A 344 12.44 -9.54 -13.13
N GLU A 345 13.59 -9.09 -13.58
CA GLU A 345 14.73 -9.96 -13.90
C GLU A 345 15.58 -10.20 -12.65
N GLY A 346 16.09 -11.42 -12.50
CA GLY A 346 16.98 -11.77 -11.40
C GLY A 346 18.19 -10.84 -11.35
N HIS A 347 18.28 -10.05 -10.29
CA HIS A 347 19.33 -9.06 -10.10
C HIS A 347 19.89 -9.14 -8.68
N ARG A 348 21.13 -8.67 -8.51
CA ARG A 348 21.82 -8.65 -7.23
C ARG A 348 21.06 -7.81 -6.19
N PRO A 349 21.21 -8.12 -4.90
CA PRO A 349 20.60 -7.32 -3.85
C PRO A 349 21.23 -5.93 -3.77
N ASP A 350 20.40 -4.89 -3.65
CA ASP A 350 20.81 -3.50 -3.49
C ASP A 350 19.69 -2.71 -2.80
N ALA A 351 19.92 -2.28 -1.56
CA ALA A 351 18.96 -1.47 -0.80
C ALA A 351 18.76 -0.06 -1.38
N ASN A 352 19.66 0.39 -2.26
CA ASN A 352 19.61 1.71 -2.89
C ASN A 352 19.22 1.65 -4.37
N LEU A 353 18.69 0.51 -4.82
CA LEU A 353 18.32 0.26 -6.21
C LEU A 353 17.44 1.40 -6.74
N LYS A 354 17.85 2.00 -7.86
CA LYS A 354 17.10 3.10 -8.50
C LYS A 354 16.14 2.63 -9.56
N HIS A 355 16.48 1.54 -10.25
CA HIS A 355 15.68 0.95 -11.31
C HIS A 355 15.75 -0.57 -11.20
N THR A 356 14.59 -1.21 -11.15
CA THR A 356 14.46 -2.66 -11.14
C THR A 356 14.62 -3.18 -12.57
N PRO A 357 15.59 -4.05 -12.84
CA PRO A 357 15.71 -4.73 -14.13
C PRO A 357 14.45 -5.56 -14.43
N GLY A 358 13.97 -5.50 -15.66
CA GLY A 358 12.77 -6.20 -16.08
C GLY A 358 12.03 -5.51 -17.22
N HIS A 359 10.82 -6.00 -17.49
CA HIS A 359 9.98 -5.50 -18.57
C HIS A 359 8.49 -5.58 -18.23
N TRP A 360 7.70 -4.70 -18.85
CA TRP A 360 6.25 -4.72 -18.75
C TRP A 360 5.63 -5.68 -19.75
N ARG A 361 4.54 -6.34 -19.37
CA ARG A 361 3.63 -7.00 -20.31
C ARG A 361 2.18 -6.98 -19.85
N TYR A 362 1.27 -7.11 -20.79
CA TYR A 362 -0.11 -7.46 -20.49
C TYR A 362 -0.22 -8.96 -20.19
N GLU A 363 -1.09 -9.30 -19.25
CA GLU A 363 -1.28 -10.67 -18.79
C GLU A 363 -2.75 -10.99 -18.50
N ASP A 364 -3.11 -12.26 -18.64
CA ASP A 364 -4.39 -12.77 -18.16
C ASP A 364 -4.27 -13.11 -16.66
N TRP A 365 -5.29 -12.80 -15.85
CA TRP A 365 -5.31 -13.19 -14.44
C TRP A 365 -6.56 -13.99 -14.08
N PRO A 366 -6.42 -15.19 -13.46
CA PRO A 366 -5.18 -15.94 -13.24
C PRO A 366 -4.51 -16.37 -14.56
N VAL A 367 -3.19 -16.54 -14.54
CA VAL A 367 -2.43 -16.97 -15.73
C VAL A 367 -2.72 -18.43 -16.06
N ARG A 368 -3.49 -18.67 -17.13
CA ARG A 368 -3.92 -20.03 -17.49
C ARG A 368 -2.79 -20.97 -17.90
N ARG A 369 -1.66 -20.43 -18.36
CA ARG A 369 -0.49 -21.21 -18.80
C ARG A 369 0.47 -21.58 -17.67
N THR A 370 0.18 -21.21 -16.42
CA THR A 370 1.03 -21.53 -15.27
C THR A 370 1.32 -23.03 -15.19
N ARG A 371 2.60 -23.36 -15.06
CA ARG A 371 3.12 -24.71 -14.81
C ARG A 371 3.63 -24.73 -13.37
N TRP A 372 2.90 -25.37 -12.48
CA TRP A 372 3.33 -25.51 -11.10
C TRP A 372 4.55 -26.43 -11.00
N LYS A 373 5.68 -25.88 -10.56
CA LYS A 373 6.91 -26.64 -10.28
C LYS A 373 7.03 -26.86 -8.78
N THR A 374 7.01 -28.11 -8.35
CA THR A 374 7.11 -28.49 -6.94
C THR A 374 8.54 -28.86 -6.58
N PHE A 375 9.04 -28.31 -5.47
CA PHE A 375 10.27 -28.71 -4.84
C PHE A 375 10.01 -29.18 -3.40
N TYR A 376 10.80 -30.14 -2.96
CA TYR A 376 10.77 -30.73 -1.63
C TYR A 376 12.12 -30.45 -0.94
N PRO A 377 12.13 -29.85 0.26
CA PRO A 377 13.28 -29.86 1.13
C PRO A 377 13.78 -31.29 1.39
N ALA A 378 15.07 -31.51 1.20
CA ALA A 378 15.69 -32.82 1.21
C ALA A 378 17.01 -32.82 2.00
N GLU A 379 17.65 -33.99 2.06
CA GLU A 379 18.98 -34.17 2.66
C GLU A 379 20.00 -33.15 2.14
N LYS A 380 21.02 -32.88 2.97
CA LYS A 380 22.15 -31.99 2.62
C LYS A 380 21.70 -30.58 2.23
N LYS A 381 20.56 -30.11 2.76
CA LYS A 381 20.03 -28.77 2.52
C LYS A 381 19.71 -28.50 1.04
N GLN A 382 19.17 -29.50 0.35
CA GLN A 382 18.80 -29.38 -1.07
C GLN A 382 17.29 -29.22 -1.26
N LEU A 383 16.89 -28.54 -2.34
CA LEU A 383 15.54 -28.57 -2.91
C LEU A 383 15.52 -29.52 -4.10
N MET A 384 14.74 -30.59 -3.99
CA MET A 384 14.66 -31.65 -4.99
C MET A 384 13.26 -31.75 -5.58
N THR A 385 13.13 -32.24 -6.83
CA THR A 385 11.82 -32.48 -7.45
C THR A 385 11.22 -33.83 -7.08
N ASN A 386 12.02 -34.73 -6.51
CA ASN A 386 11.59 -36.01 -5.96
C ASN A 386 11.54 -35.98 -4.43
N VAL A 387 10.56 -36.68 -3.86
CA VAL A 387 10.40 -36.78 -2.41
C VAL A 387 11.47 -37.68 -1.80
N GLN A 388 12.08 -37.22 -0.72
CA GLN A 388 12.88 -38.05 0.20
C GLN A 388 12.16 -38.11 1.55
N ARG A 389 12.07 -39.28 2.18
CA ARG A 389 11.26 -39.51 3.40
C ARG A 389 12.15 -39.83 4.61
N GLY A 390 11.62 -39.56 5.80
CA GLY A 390 12.15 -40.09 7.06
C GLY A 390 13.19 -39.20 7.74
N MET A 391 13.32 -37.96 7.30
CA MET A 391 14.28 -37.00 7.85
C MET A 391 13.58 -35.88 8.62
N VAL A 392 14.26 -35.41 9.67
CA VAL A 392 13.78 -34.31 10.52
C VAL A 392 14.90 -33.32 10.73
N GLU A 393 14.62 -32.05 10.41
CA GLU A 393 15.52 -30.93 10.63
C GLU A 393 15.08 -30.14 11.86
N ARG A 394 16.02 -29.79 12.73
CA ARG A 394 15.73 -29.02 13.95
C ARG A 394 16.04 -27.56 13.72
N LEU A 395 15.10 -26.70 14.11
CA LEU A 395 15.23 -25.25 14.03
C LEU A 395 15.15 -24.66 15.44
N ILE A 396 16.24 -24.02 15.87
CA ILE A 396 16.30 -23.30 17.14
C ILE A 396 15.75 -21.89 16.90
N TYR A 397 14.74 -21.50 17.67
CA TYR A 397 14.14 -20.19 17.56
C TYR A 397 15.13 -19.07 17.94
N GLN A 398 15.34 -18.14 17.03
CA GLN A 398 16.15 -16.93 17.24
C GLN A 398 15.29 -15.69 16.99
N PRO A 399 14.69 -15.08 18.04
CA PRO A 399 13.70 -14.01 17.89
C PRO A 399 14.25 -12.75 17.22
N GLY A 400 15.55 -12.47 17.32
CA GLY A 400 16.20 -11.28 16.76
C GLY A 400 16.74 -11.44 15.34
N ARG A 401 16.27 -12.42 14.57
CA ARG A 401 16.68 -12.63 13.16
C ARG A 401 15.60 -12.14 12.20
N GLY A 402 15.97 -11.87 10.95
CA GLY A 402 15.06 -11.34 9.93
C GLY A 402 15.19 -9.83 9.69
N THR A 403 16.28 -9.22 10.19
CA THR A 403 16.42 -7.74 10.22
C THR A 403 16.74 -7.13 8.87
N GLU A 404 17.24 -7.92 7.91
CA GLU A 404 17.64 -7.43 6.58
C GLU A 404 16.42 -7.17 5.68
N ALA A 405 15.26 -7.75 6.00
CA ALA A 405 14.02 -7.51 5.26
C ALA A 405 13.22 -6.29 5.74
N GLY A 406 13.72 -5.56 6.75
CA GLY A 406 13.08 -4.33 7.23
C GLY A 406 11.79 -4.54 8.02
N LEU A 407 10.84 -3.61 7.86
CA LEU A 407 9.59 -3.54 8.64
C LEU A 407 8.39 -4.21 7.97
N TRP A 408 8.45 -4.53 6.69
CA TRP A 408 7.32 -4.99 5.88
C TRP A 408 7.83 -5.75 4.65
N TRP A 409 7.00 -6.56 4.01
CA TRP A 409 7.39 -7.31 2.80
C TRP A 409 7.45 -6.42 1.55
N GLY A 410 8.16 -5.30 1.65
CA GLY A 410 8.35 -4.27 0.62
C GLY A 410 9.75 -3.66 0.71
N ASP A 411 9.96 -2.60 -0.06
CA ASP A 411 11.24 -1.91 -0.28
C ASP A 411 12.37 -2.76 -0.89
N PRO A 412 13.39 -2.13 -1.52
CA PRO A 412 14.60 -2.82 -1.91
C PRO A 412 15.38 -3.34 -0.71
N THR A 413 15.77 -4.60 -0.75
CA THR A 413 16.61 -5.19 0.29
C THR A 413 18.07 -5.26 -0.13
N GLY A 414 18.95 -5.16 0.87
CA GLY A 414 20.34 -5.59 0.73
C GLY A 414 20.46 -7.12 0.69
N ASP A 415 21.70 -7.59 0.84
CA ASP A 415 22.00 -9.02 0.82
C ASP A 415 21.47 -9.72 2.10
N VAL A 416 20.52 -10.64 1.92
CA VAL A 416 19.82 -11.29 3.05
C VAL A 416 20.55 -12.52 3.61
N ARG A 417 21.79 -12.79 3.18
CA ARG A 417 22.61 -13.89 3.73
C ARG A 417 22.72 -13.88 5.25
N ASN A 418 22.74 -12.71 5.88
CA ASN A 418 22.85 -12.61 7.34
C ASN A 418 21.62 -13.21 8.05
N ASP A 419 20.43 -13.06 7.45
CA ASP A 419 19.19 -13.64 7.95
C ASP A 419 19.10 -15.16 7.73
N SER A 420 19.91 -15.73 6.84
CA SER A 420 20.01 -17.18 6.65
C SER A 420 20.62 -17.90 7.87
N LYS A 421 21.40 -17.21 8.72
CA LYS A 421 22.06 -17.80 9.89
C LYS A 421 21.11 -18.32 10.97
N GLY A 422 19.86 -17.84 10.97
CA GLY A 422 18.80 -18.25 11.89
C GLY A 422 17.72 -19.11 11.25
N ALA A 423 17.95 -19.62 10.04
CA ALA A 423 16.96 -20.32 9.24
C ALA A 423 17.46 -21.69 8.77
N LEU A 424 16.52 -22.57 8.45
CA LEU A 424 16.78 -23.74 7.62
C LEU A 424 16.76 -23.30 6.15
N ILE A 425 17.89 -23.42 5.48
CA ILE A 425 18.00 -23.12 4.05
C ILE A 425 18.00 -24.41 3.23
N PHE A 426 17.36 -24.37 2.06
CA PHE A 426 17.37 -25.45 1.08
C PHE A 426 17.55 -24.85 -0.31
N ASP A 427 18.55 -25.32 -1.06
CA ASP A 427 18.91 -24.77 -2.37
C ASP A 427 18.62 -25.76 -3.49
N SER A 428 18.04 -25.28 -4.59
CA SER A 428 17.94 -26.08 -5.81
C SER A 428 19.33 -26.35 -6.40
N PRO A 429 19.47 -27.35 -7.29
CA PRO A 429 20.61 -27.37 -8.19
C PRO A 429 20.75 -26.03 -8.93
N VAL A 430 21.99 -25.69 -9.30
CA VAL A 430 22.27 -24.54 -10.18
C VAL A 430 21.43 -24.66 -11.44
N LEU A 431 20.70 -23.60 -11.75
CA LEU A 431 19.80 -23.55 -12.89
C LEU A 431 20.61 -23.50 -14.19
N SER A 432 20.30 -24.38 -15.14
CA SER A 432 20.87 -24.35 -16.49
C SER A 432 20.12 -23.43 -17.45
N GLU A 433 18.89 -23.06 -17.10
CA GLU A 433 17.98 -22.22 -17.90
C GLU A 433 17.25 -21.24 -16.98
N SER A 434 16.70 -20.17 -17.55
CA SER A 434 15.94 -19.20 -16.77
C SER A 434 14.59 -19.78 -16.32
N VAL A 435 14.14 -19.36 -15.13
CA VAL A 435 12.84 -19.74 -14.58
C VAL A 435 12.08 -18.48 -14.20
N GLU A 436 11.08 -18.12 -15.01
CA GLU A 436 10.15 -17.02 -14.71
C GLU A 436 9.02 -17.52 -13.81
N ILE A 437 8.77 -16.80 -12.71
CA ILE A 437 7.60 -16.99 -11.84
C ILE A 437 6.72 -15.75 -11.88
N LEU A 438 5.41 -15.96 -11.84
CA LEU A 438 4.41 -14.91 -11.69
C LEU A 438 3.21 -15.43 -10.89
N GLY A 439 2.92 -14.81 -9.76
CA GLY A 439 1.79 -15.16 -8.90
C GLY A 439 2.22 -15.39 -7.47
N PHE A 440 1.46 -16.24 -6.77
CA PHE A 440 1.69 -16.61 -5.37
C PHE A 440 2.43 -17.95 -5.29
N PRO A 441 3.71 -18.00 -4.90
CA PRO A 441 4.35 -19.25 -4.52
C PRO A 441 3.62 -19.87 -3.34
N HIS A 442 3.38 -21.17 -3.38
CA HIS A 442 2.66 -21.88 -2.31
C HIS A 442 3.63 -22.71 -1.48
N VAL A 443 3.53 -22.64 -0.15
CA VAL A 443 4.37 -23.41 0.76
C VAL A 443 3.50 -24.27 1.67
N GLN A 444 3.94 -25.51 1.87
CA GLN A 444 3.39 -26.42 2.87
C GLN A 444 4.55 -26.92 3.74
N LEU A 445 4.37 -26.94 5.06
CA LEU A 445 5.37 -27.41 6.01
C LEU A 445 4.72 -28.43 6.96
N GLU A 446 5.24 -29.65 7.01
CA GLU A 446 4.94 -30.57 8.10
C GLU A 446 5.96 -30.32 9.21
N ALA A 447 5.51 -29.76 10.32
CA ALA A 447 6.38 -29.39 11.42
C ALA A 447 5.80 -29.76 12.79
N THR A 448 6.68 -30.15 13.71
CA THR A 448 6.38 -30.29 15.12
C THR A 448 6.74 -29.00 15.85
N PRO A 449 5.75 -28.28 16.41
CA PRO A 449 6.02 -27.07 17.17
C PRO A 449 6.63 -27.42 18.53
N GLY A 450 7.58 -26.59 18.98
CA GLY A 450 8.19 -26.72 20.31
C GLY A 450 7.42 -25.99 21.41
N SER A 451 6.39 -25.22 21.06
CA SER A 451 5.60 -24.39 21.97
C SER A 451 4.14 -24.33 21.50
N SER A 452 3.24 -23.86 22.37
CA SER A 452 1.83 -23.66 22.05
C SER A 452 1.58 -22.42 21.19
N GLN A 453 2.57 -21.54 21.06
CA GLN A 453 2.55 -20.36 20.19
C GLN A 453 3.87 -20.30 19.42
N VAL A 454 3.77 -20.43 18.09
CA VAL A 454 4.90 -20.45 17.16
C VAL A 454 4.50 -19.71 15.90
N ASN A 455 5.29 -18.71 15.52
CA ASN A 455 5.22 -18.12 14.20
C ASN A 455 6.26 -18.78 13.28
N TRP A 456 5.95 -18.82 11.98
CA TRP A 456 6.86 -19.28 10.94
C TRP A 456 7.08 -18.14 9.96
N SER A 457 8.30 -17.98 9.49
CA SER A 457 8.62 -17.08 8.37
C SER A 457 9.24 -17.91 7.28
N VAL A 458 8.77 -17.71 6.05
CA VAL A 458 9.27 -18.38 4.87
C VAL A 458 9.66 -17.34 3.83
N ARG A 459 10.87 -17.46 3.31
CA ARG A 459 11.39 -16.61 2.23
C ARG A 459 11.77 -17.44 1.02
N LEU A 460 11.38 -16.93 -0.15
CA LEU A 460 11.88 -17.37 -1.43
C LEU A 460 12.99 -16.41 -1.84
N GLU A 461 14.16 -16.96 -2.12
CA GLU A 461 15.41 -16.23 -2.31
C GLU A 461 16.09 -16.66 -3.61
N ASP A 462 16.82 -15.75 -4.23
CA ASP A 462 17.63 -15.97 -5.44
C ASP A 462 19.12 -15.91 -5.07
N VAL A 463 19.81 -17.05 -5.15
CA VAL A 463 21.24 -17.15 -4.84
C VAL A 463 22.03 -16.96 -6.13
N HIS A 464 22.83 -15.89 -6.16
CA HIS A 464 23.64 -15.50 -7.31
C HIS A 464 24.93 -16.33 -7.41
N PRO A 465 25.60 -16.36 -8.57
CA PRO A 465 26.87 -17.08 -8.76
C PRO A 465 28.03 -16.61 -7.87
N ASP A 466 27.93 -15.41 -7.28
CA ASP A 466 28.89 -14.84 -6.32
C ASP A 466 28.46 -15.01 -4.85
N ASP A 467 27.51 -15.92 -4.62
CA ASP A 467 26.89 -16.23 -3.33
C ASP A 467 26.10 -15.09 -2.68
N THR A 468 25.92 -13.93 -3.33
CA THR A 468 24.97 -12.93 -2.82
C THR A 468 23.54 -13.45 -2.92
N VAL A 469 22.65 -13.00 -2.02
CA VAL A 469 21.27 -13.51 -1.96
C VAL A 469 20.28 -12.35 -2.03
N SER A 470 19.43 -12.38 -3.06
CA SER A 470 18.30 -11.45 -3.21
C SER A 470 17.04 -12.04 -2.59
N LEU A 471 16.28 -11.23 -1.87
CA LEU A 471 14.93 -11.58 -1.46
C LEU A 471 13.97 -11.46 -2.66
N VAL A 472 13.31 -12.56 -3.02
CA VAL A 472 12.32 -12.56 -4.11
C VAL A 472 10.93 -12.21 -3.57
N THR A 473 10.50 -12.93 -2.54
CA THR A 473 9.27 -12.70 -1.78
C THR A 473 9.32 -13.49 -0.47
N GLY A 474 8.38 -13.26 0.43
CA GLY A 474 8.22 -14.04 1.66
C GLY A 474 6.78 -14.03 2.14
N ALA A 475 6.55 -14.63 3.30
CA ALA A 475 5.35 -14.46 4.11
C ALA A 475 5.62 -15.01 5.51
N ASN A 476 4.91 -14.48 6.49
CA ASN A 476 4.84 -15.05 7.82
C ASN A 476 3.56 -15.89 7.98
N LEU A 477 3.54 -16.72 9.01
CA LEU A 477 2.37 -17.46 9.43
C LEU A 477 2.29 -17.48 10.94
N ASN A 478 1.21 -16.92 11.46
CA ASN A 478 0.79 -17.17 12.83
C ASN A 478 0.31 -18.62 12.97
N GLY A 479 1.08 -19.48 13.63
CA GLY A 479 0.78 -20.92 13.72
C GLY A 479 -0.53 -21.24 14.44
N SER A 480 -1.06 -20.33 15.25
CA SER A 480 -2.37 -20.49 15.87
C SER A 480 -3.51 -20.31 14.86
N GLN A 481 -3.27 -19.59 13.76
CA GLN A 481 -4.23 -19.29 12.71
C GLN A 481 -4.23 -20.32 11.56
N ARG A 482 -3.36 -21.34 11.61
CA ARG A 482 -3.17 -22.38 10.57
C ARG A 482 -4.46 -23.04 10.06
N GLU A 483 -5.47 -23.17 10.92
CA GLU A 483 -6.77 -23.78 10.59
C GLU A 483 -7.84 -22.71 10.36
N SER A 484 -7.77 -21.59 11.10
CA SER A 484 -8.75 -20.52 11.04
C SER A 484 -8.20 -19.22 11.62
N ARG A 485 -8.25 -18.14 10.82
CA ARG A 485 -8.01 -16.77 11.27
C ARG A 485 -9.12 -16.25 12.21
N LEU A 486 -10.36 -16.72 12.02
CA LEU A 486 -11.51 -16.34 12.86
C LEU A 486 -11.49 -16.98 14.24
N SER A 487 -10.96 -18.19 14.33
CA SER A 487 -10.99 -19.01 15.53
C SER A 487 -9.64 -19.69 15.72
N PRO A 488 -8.58 -18.91 15.97
CA PRO A 488 -7.25 -19.46 16.18
C PRO A 488 -7.22 -20.40 17.38
N THR A 489 -6.43 -21.46 17.26
CA THR A 489 -6.24 -22.46 18.32
C THR A 489 -4.76 -22.60 18.62
N ALA A 490 -4.43 -22.71 19.92
CA ALA A 490 -3.07 -22.94 20.34
C ALA A 490 -2.52 -24.24 19.74
N LEU A 491 -1.23 -24.23 19.43
CA LEU A 491 -0.53 -25.43 18.98
C LEU A 491 -0.38 -26.42 20.13
N THR A 492 -0.26 -27.70 19.80
CA THR A 492 0.09 -28.75 20.77
C THR A 492 1.59 -29.06 20.63
N PRO A 493 2.45 -28.66 21.58
CA PRO A 493 3.87 -28.98 21.53
C PRO A 493 4.11 -30.48 21.32
N GLY A 494 5.07 -30.83 20.47
CA GLY A 494 5.40 -32.24 20.19
C GLY A 494 4.47 -32.95 19.19
N LYS A 495 3.31 -32.38 18.84
CA LYS A 495 2.39 -32.95 17.86
C LYS A 495 2.68 -32.43 16.45
N GLY A 496 3.00 -33.32 15.51
CA GLY A 496 3.18 -32.98 14.10
C GLY A 496 1.94 -32.26 13.54
N THR A 497 2.18 -31.15 12.88
CA THR A 497 1.16 -30.21 12.38
C THR A 497 1.52 -29.79 10.96
N CYS A 498 0.53 -29.74 10.08
CA CYS A 498 0.70 -29.22 8.73
C CYS A 498 0.37 -27.73 8.72
N PHE A 499 1.29 -26.92 8.22
CA PHE A 499 1.14 -25.50 7.97
C PHE A 499 1.10 -25.28 6.46
N SER A 500 0.25 -24.35 6.00
CA SER A 500 0.10 -24.03 4.59
C SER A 500 -0.14 -22.54 4.46
N LEU A 501 0.60 -21.90 3.56
CA LEU A 501 0.51 -20.48 3.27
C LEU A 501 0.90 -20.22 1.83
N ASP A 502 0.37 -19.14 1.27
CA ASP A 502 0.89 -18.53 0.05
C ASP A 502 1.92 -17.48 0.46
N LEU A 503 3.05 -17.41 -0.25
CA LEU A 503 3.96 -16.28 -0.18
C LEU A 503 3.36 -15.13 -0.98
N HIS A 504 3.67 -13.89 -0.59
CA HIS A 504 3.12 -12.69 -1.25
C HIS A 504 3.37 -12.70 -2.76
N PHE A 505 2.41 -12.13 -3.50
CA PHE A 505 2.41 -12.05 -4.95
C PHE A 505 3.76 -11.51 -5.45
N THR A 506 4.35 -12.15 -6.45
CA THR A 506 5.64 -11.70 -6.96
C THR A 506 5.79 -11.97 -8.44
N THR A 507 6.73 -11.26 -9.04
CA THR A 507 7.32 -11.59 -10.33
C THR A 507 8.83 -11.67 -10.15
N TRP A 508 9.44 -12.67 -10.78
CA TRP A 508 10.89 -12.83 -10.78
C TRP A 508 11.33 -13.80 -11.88
N THR A 509 12.47 -13.52 -12.49
CA THR A 509 13.12 -14.43 -13.44
C THR A 509 14.46 -14.86 -12.87
N PHE A 510 14.51 -16.07 -12.30
CA PHE A 510 15.79 -16.67 -11.89
C PHE A 510 16.65 -16.92 -13.12
N GLN A 511 17.89 -16.44 -13.11
CA GLN A 511 18.78 -16.52 -14.27
C GLN A 511 19.57 -17.85 -14.30
N PRO A 512 20.06 -18.30 -15.46
CA PRO A 512 21.02 -19.40 -15.53
C PRO A 512 22.23 -19.13 -14.64
N GLY A 513 22.72 -20.16 -13.94
CA GLY A 513 23.80 -20.05 -12.97
C GLY A 513 23.35 -19.71 -11.54
N HIS A 514 22.09 -19.31 -11.35
CA HIS A 514 21.52 -19.03 -10.03
C HIS A 514 20.99 -20.30 -9.37
N GLN A 515 20.64 -20.22 -8.09
CA GLN A 515 19.88 -21.24 -7.37
C GLN A 515 18.63 -20.64 -6.73
N ILE A 516 17.54 -21.41 -6.71
CA ILE A 516 16.34 -21.07 -5.97
C ILE A 516 16.55 -21.53 -4.53
N ARG A 517 16.40 -20.63 -3.55
CA ARG A 517 16.51 -20.94 -2.14
C ARG A 517 15.17 -20.81 -1.43
N LEU A 518 14.85 -21.81 -0.62
CA LEU A 518 13.79 -21.74 0.38
C LEU A 518 14.43 -21.57 1.76
N SER A 519 14.10 -20.48 2.45
CA SER A 519 14.56 -20.20 3.81
C SER A 519 13.37 -20.26 4.76
N ILE A 520 13.48 -21.06 5.83
CA ILE A 520 12.43 -21.27 6.83
C ILE A 520 12.97 -20.91 8.21
N SER A 521 12.35 -19.95 8.88
CA SER A 521 12.67 -19.54 10.25
C SER A 521 11.42 -19.49 11.14
N ASN A 522 11.61 -19.15 12.41
CA ASN A 522 10.52 -18.83 13.34
C ASN A 522 10.47 -17.34 13.72
N ALA A 523 11.18 -16.49 12.96
CA ALA A 523 11.31 -15.06 13.25
C ALA A 523 11.51 -14.21 11.99
N GLN A 524 10.87 -13.04 11.99
CA GLN A 524 11.07 -11.98 10.99
C GLN A 524 11.06 -10.63 11.72
N PHE A 525 12.06 -10.39 12.57
CA PHE A 525 12.15 -9.20 13.41
C PHE A 525 12.86 -8.06 12.65
N PRO A 526 12.40 -6.79 12.73
CA PRO A 526 11.32 -6.26 13.55
C PRO A 526 9.91 -6.33 12.94
N MET A 527 9.79 -6.73 11.67
CA MET A 527 8.51 -6.80 10.93
C MET A 527 7.40 -7.50 11.72
N SER A 528 7.68 -8.63 12.36
CA SER A 528 6.71 -9.39 13.14
C SER A 528 7.07 -9.42 14.62
N TRP A 529 6.07 -9.23 15.49
CA TRP A 529 6.28 -9.37 16.93
C TRP A 529 6.75 -10.81 17.28
N PRO A 530 7.79 -10.96 18.13
CA PRO A 530 8.34 -12.28 18.47
C PRO A 530 7.36 -13.17 19.25
N SER A 531 7.30 -14.46 18.92
CA SER A 531 6.64 -15.49 19.75
C SER A 531 7.20 -15.53 21.18
N PRO A 532 6.40 -15.85 22.22
CA PRO A 532 6.77 -15.56 23.62
C PRO A 532 7.78 -16.51 24.26
N HIS A 533 8.01 -17.69 23.68
CA HIS A 533 8.73 -18.76 24.38
C HIS A 533 9.98 -19.20 23.61
N PRO A 534 11.13 -19.36 24.28
CA PRO A 534 12.25 -20.10 23.72
C PRO A 534 11.80 -21.51 23.32
N MET A 535 12.17 -21.96 22.14
CA MET A 535 11.70 -23.23 21.61
C MET A 535 12.65 -23.82 20.57
N THR A 536 12.52 -25.12 20.34
CA THR A 536 13.07 -25.80 19.17
C THR A 536 11.91 -26.44 18.44
N THR A 537 11.78 -26.15 17.15
CA THR A 537 10.81 -26.78 16.27
C THR A 537 11.50 -27.88 15.44
N ALA A 538 10.71 -28.80 14.89
CA ALA A 538 11.19 -29.83 13.99
C ALA A 538 10.44 -29.73 12.66
N LEU A 539 11.15 -29.60 11.54
CA LEU A 539 10.61 -29.70 10.19
C LEU A 539 10.77 -31.14 9.71
N HIS A 540 9.68 -31.78 9.32
CA HIS A 540 9.69 -33.13 8.76
C HIS A 540 9.85 -33.04 7.25
N LEU A 541 10.93 -33.63 6.72
CA LEU A 541 11.17 -33.67 5.28
C LEU A 541 10.35 -34.80 4.66
N GLY A 542 9.72 -34.53 3.52
CA GLY A 542 8.83 -35.48 2.87
C GLY A 542 7.80 -34.83 1.97
N GLU A 543 6.77 -35.58 1.61
CA GLU A 543 5.74 -35.17 0.66
C GLU A 543 4.84 -34.02 1.15
N ARG A 544 4.84 -33.75 2.46
CA ARG A 544 4.04 -32.70 3.13
C ARG A 544 4.83 -31.45 3.48
N SER A 545 6.11 -31.42 3.14
CA SER A 545 6.94 -30.22 3.21
C SER A 545 7.41 -29.89 1.80
N LEU A 546 6.88 -28.83 1.22
CA LEU A 546 7.12 -28.49 -0.18
C LEU A 546 6.96 -26.99 -0.43
N VAL A 547 7.54 -26.54 -1.54
CA VAL A 547 7.25 -25.25 -2.18
C VAL A 547 6.81 -25.49 -3.61
N LYS A 548 5.72 -24.84 -4.04
CA LYS A 548 5.24 -24.84 -5.43
C LYS A 548 5.43 -23.45 -6.01
N LEU A 549 6.15 -23.38 -7.13
CA LEU A 549 6.37 -22.14 -7.85
C LEU A 549 5.42 -22.03 -9.05
N PRO A 550 4.76 -20.88 -9.25
CA PRO A 550 3.93 -20.62 -10.42
C PRO A 550 4.81 -20.26 -11.61
N VAL A 551 5.49 -21.26 -12.19
CA VAL A 551 6.40 -21.05 -13.32
C VAL A 551 5.58 -20.72 -14.57
N ILE A 552 5.98 -19.66 -15.27
CA ILE A 552 5.31 -19.20 -16.48
C ILE A 552 6.14 -19.59 -17.71
N PRO A 553 5.64 -20.50 -18.56
CA PRO A 553 6.28 -20.75 -19.85
C PRO A 553 6.30 -19.47 -20.69
N PHE A 554 7.41 -19.27 -21.40
CA PHE A 554 7.56 -18.13 -22.29
C PHE A 554 6.45 -18.11 -23.34
N GLU A 555 5.83 -16.94 -23.48
CA GLU A 555 4.88 -16.62 -24.54
C GLU A 555 5.08 -15.14 -24.86
N LEU A 556 5.22 -14.79 -26.14
CA LEU A 556 5.34 -13.39 -26.53
C LEU A 556 4.02 -12.66 -26.23
N ARG A 557 4.05 -11.75 -25.27
CA ARG A 557 2.93 -10.90 -24.87
C ARG A 557 3.18 -9.46 -25.28
N LYS A 558 2.11 -8.72 -25.57
CA LYS A 558 2.21 -7.29 -25.84
C LYS A 558 2.59 -6.55 -24.56
N ALA A 559 3.42 -5.53 -24.67
CA ALA A 559 3.71 -4.60 -23.60
C ALA A 559 2.78 -3.38 -23.68
N PRO A 560 2.38 -2.79 -22.54
CA PRO A 560 1.78 -1.47 -22.53
C PRO A 560 2.79 -0.43 -23.03
N ALA A 561 2.30 0.54 -23.79
CA ALA A 561 3.10 1.68 -24.26
C ALA A 561 3.01 2.83 -23.25
N PHE A 562 3.66 2.68 -22.10
CA PHE A 562 3.61 3.68 -21.04
C PHE A 562 4.52 4.89 -21.36
N PRO A 563 3.98 6.12 -21.35
CA PRO A 563 4.79 7.32 -21.57
C PRO A 563 5.69 7.61 -20.35
N PRO A 564 6.84 8.27 -20.54
CA PRO A 564 7.67 8.70 -19.42
C PRO A 564 6.92 9.68 -18.51
N PRO A 565 7.27 9.78 -17.22
CA PRO A 565 6.64 10.73 -16.30
C PRO A 565 6.65 12.16 -16.86
N ALA A 566 5.51 12.85 -16.79
CA ALA A 566 5.43 14.25 -17.15
C ALA A 566 6.05 15.13 -16.05
N PRO A 567 6.55 16.34 -16.40
CA PRO A 567 7.02 17.30 -15.41
C PRO A 567 5.98 17.58 -14.33
N ARG A 568 6.46 17.72 -13.09
CA ARG A 568 5.63 18.05 -11.93
C ARG A 568 5.50 19.57 -11.81
N GLU A 569 4.26 20.04 -11.67
CA GLU A 569 4.00 21.44 -11.34
C GLU A 569 4.10 21.60 -9.82
N GLU A 570 5.16 22.27 -9.38
CA GLU A 570 5.42 22.52 -7.97
C GLU A 570 4.90 23.90 -7.55
N ARG A 571 4.55 24.05 -6.27
CA ARG A 571 4.13 25.34 -5.72
C ARG A 571 5.32 26.29 -5.59
N THR A 572 5.10 27.57 -5.89
CA THR A 572 6.11 28.61 -5.72
C THR A 572 6.21 29.16 -4.29
N ASN A 573 5.17 28.96 -3.49
CA ASN A 573 5.04 29.49 -2.14
C ASN A 573 5.27 28.46 -1.04
N ALA A 574 5.84 27.30 -1.38
CA ALA A 574 6.18 26.26 -0.44
C ALA A 574 7.38 25.46 -1.00
N ARG A 575 8.16 24.83 -0.13
CA ARG A 575 9.30 24.00 -0.54
C ARG A 575 9.65 22.95 0.51
N TRP A 576 10.21 21.83 0.06
CA TRP A 576 10.93 20.91 0.93
C TRP A 576 12.23 21.55 1.41
N MET A 577 12.56 21.32 2.67
CA MET A 577 13.81 21.76 3.29
C MET A 577 14.75 20.57 3.44
N GLU A 578 16.05 20.85 3.56
CA GLU A 578 17.03 19.81 3.87
C GLU A 578 16.73 19.18 5.25
N ALA A 579 16.64 17.86 5.28
CA ALA A 579 16.43 17.04 6.47
C ALA A 579 17.22 15.73 6.35
N GLY A 580 17.20 14.89 7.39
CA GLY A 580 17.97 13.65 7.42
C GLY A 580 17.48 12.56 6.46
N GLY A 581 16.22 12.62 6.02
CA GLY A 581 15.62 11.68 5.09
C GLY A 581 14.66 10.70 5.76
N TRP A 582 14.03 9.86 4.94
CA TRP A 582 13.02 8.91 5.36
C TRP A 582 13.23 7.54 4.71
N PRO A 583 13.94 6.60 5.37
CA PRO A 583 14.70 6.78 6.61
C PRO A 583 15.94 7.65 6.46
N GLU A 584 16.38 8.23 7.59
CA GLU A 584 17.70 8.85 7.76
C GLU A 584 18.74 7.78 8.12
N THR A 585 18.45 6.94 9.12
CA THR A 585 19.30 5.79 9.47
C THR A 585 18.50 4.58 9.90
N VAL A 586 19.05 3.41 9.60
CA VAL A 586 18.61 2.12 10.12
C VAL A 586 19.82 1.40 10.70
N GLN A 587 19.71 0.92 11.93
CA GLN A 587 20.81 0.25 12.63
C GLN A 587 20.32 -1.02 13.33
N THR A 588 21.06 -2.11 13.14
CA THR A 588 20.87 -3.36 13.85
C THR A 588 22.04 -3.60 14.80
N VAL A 589 21.75 -3.83 16.08
CA VAL A 589 22.75 -4.11 17.11
C VAL A 589 22.45 -5.49 17.70
N PHE A 590 23.39 -6.41 17.58
CA PHE A 590 23.33 -7.72 18.23
C PHE A 590 24.35 -7.80 19.36
N ASP A 591 23.89 -8.06 20.58
CA ASP A 591 24.74 -8.36 21.73
C ASP A 591 24.86 -9.89 21.91
N PRO A 592 26.03 -10.49 21.64
CA PRO A 592 26.21 -11.93 21.76
C PRO A 592 26.20 -12.44 23.21
N LEU A 593 26.41 -11.57 24.21
CA LEU A 593 26.41 -11.97 25.63
C LEU A 593 25.00 -12.12 26.18
N SER A 594 24.13 -11.12 25.91
CA SER A 594 22.73 -11.15 26.33
C SER A 594 21.80 -11.82 25.31
N LEU A 595 22.32 -12.16 24.12
CA LEU A 595 21.55 -12.58 22.94
C LEU A 595 20.43 -11.56 22.61
N ALA A 596 20.65 -10.30 22.93
CA ALA A 596 19.71 -9.23 22.63
C ALA A 596 19.93 -8.72 21.21
N THR A 597 18.84 -8.41 20.53
CA THR A 597 18.87 -7.70 19.25
C THR A 597 18.07 -6.42 19.38
N SER A 598 18.68 -5.30 19.03
CA SER A 598 18.01 -4.02 18.88
C SER A 598 17.99 -3.61 17.41
N TRP A 599 16.84 -3.14 16.95
CA TRP A 599 16.69 -2.54 15.63
C TRP A 599 16.19 -1.11 15.81
N ILE A 600 16.93 -0.15 15.27
CA ILE A 600 16.71 1.28 15.48
C ILE A 600 16.51 1.92 14.12
N TRP A 601 15.43 2.71 14.01
CA TRP A 601 15.11 3.48 12.83
C TRP A 601 14.91 4.94 13.21
N GLN A 602 15.42 5.82 12.36
CA GLN A 602 15.28 7.26 12.50
C GLN A 602 14.91 7.85 11.15
N GLY A 603 14.00 8.81 11.18
CA GLY A 603 13.58 9.56 10.01
C GLY A 603 13.32 11.01 10.38
N SER A 604 13.63 11.91 9.45
CA SER A 604 13.31 13.32 9.60
C SER A 604 12.99 13.98 8.27
N GLU A 605 11.98 14.86 8.33
CA GLU A 605 11.50 15.63 7.18
C GLU A 605 11.23 17.06 7.61
N ALA A 606 11.47 18.01 6.70
CA ALA A 606 11.21 19.41 6.93
C ALA A 606 10.68 20.08 5.66
N PHE A 607 9.78 21.04 5.84
CA PHE A 607 9.24 21.83 4.74
C PHE A 607 8.79 23.21 5.24
N GLU A 608 8.65 24.12 4.29
CA GLU A 608 8.23 25.50 4.51
C GLU A 608 7.03 25.81 3.63
N ILE A 609 6.04 26.51 4.18
CA ILE A 609 4.89 27.05 3.46
C ILE A 609 4.77 28.52 3.84
N LEU A 610 4.96 29.42 2.87
CA LEU A 610 5.05 30.86 3.09
C LEU A 610 6.12 31.19 4.15
N ASP A 611 5.70 31.65 5.32
CA ASP A 611 6.52 32.02 6.47
C ASP A 611 6.44 31.01 7.64
N ARG A 612 5.85 29.83 7.38
CA ARG A 612 5.68 28.74 8.35
C ARG A 612 6.68 27.62 8.08
N GLN A 613 7.32 27.13 9.14
CA GLN A 613 8.26 26.01 9.05
C GLN A 613 7.74 24.80 9.81
N TYR A 614 7.96 23.62 9.23
CA TYR A 614 7.51 22.35 9.75
C TYR A 614 8.68 21.40 9.81
N LEU A 615 8.84 20.71 10.93
CA LEU A 615 9.86 19.70 11.13
C LEU A 615 9.23 18.50 11.84
N LEU A 616 9.41 17.32 11.25
CA LEU A 616 9.07 16.03 11.83
C LEU A 616 10.34 15.25 12.09
N LYS A 617 10.47 14.70 13.31
CA LYS A 617 11.50 13.72 13.66
C LYS A 617 10.86 12.54 14.32
N LEU A 618 11.20 11.35 13.84
CA LEU A 618 10.75 10.10 14.41
C LEU A 618 11.96 9.23 14.76
N ARG A 619 11.80 8.46 15.84
CA ARG A 619 12.73 7.42 16.24
C ARG A 619 11.95 6.22 16.74
N MET A 620 12.31 5.05 16.24
CA MET A 620 11.79 3.78 16.71
C MET A 620 12.93 2.91 17.22
N THR A 621 12.65 2.12 18.25
CA THR A 621 13.58 1.11 18.73
C THR A 621 12.81 -0.14 19.11
N PHE A 622 13.12 -1.23 18.41
CA PHE A 622 12.65 -2.57 18.72
C PHE A 622 13.74 -3.30 19.49
N LEU A 623 13.37 -4.08 20.49
CA LEU A 623 14.28 -4.89 21.28
C LEU A 623 13.68 -6.27 21.51
N THR A 624 14.49 -7.32 21.34
CA THR A 624 14.13 -8.68 21.75
C THR A 624 15.32 -9.42 22.31
N HIS A 625 15.07 -10.50 23.06
CA HIS A 625 16.09 -11.29 23.76
C HIS A 625 15.96 -12.77 23.41
N GLY A 626 17.05 -13.40 22.97
CA GLY A 626 17.07 -14.82 22.63
C GLY A 626 16.66 -15.75 23.78
N ALA A 627 17.09 -15.44 25.00
CA ALA A 627 16.78 -16.25 26.18
C ALA A 627 15.38 -15.97 26.78
N ASN A 628 14.80 -14.80 26.52
CA ASN A 628 13.50 -14.40 27.04
C ASN A 628 12.72 -13.57 26.00
N PRO A 629 12.26 -14.18 24.90
CA PRO A 629 11.55 -13.46 23.83
C PRO A 629 10.21 -12.88 24.29
N ALA A 630 9.64 -13.36 25.40
CA ALA A 630 8.48 -12.75 26.03
C ALA A 630 8.73 -11.30 26.45
N ASP A 631 9.95 -10.87 26.79
CA ASP A 631 10.31 -9.47 27.11
C ASP A 631 10.77 -8.69 25.87
N SER A 632 10.01 -8.78 24.78
CA SER A 632 10.22 -7.94 23.60
C SER A 632 9.60 -6.55 23.82
N ARG A 633 10.21 -5.52 23.22
CA ARG A 633 9.85 -4.12 23.44
C ARG A 633 9.86 -3.32 22.16
N PHE A 634 8.97 -2.33 22.11
CA PHE A 634 8.96 -1.25 21.13
C PHE A 634 8.94 0.09 21.85
N PHE A 635 9.78 1.01 21.39
CA PHE A 635 9.83 2.40 21.82
C PHE A 635 9.65 3.29 20.59
N GLY A 636 8.54 4.02 20.52
CA GLY A 636 8.29 5.01 19.48
C GLY A 636 8.39 6.42 20.05
N GLU A 637 9.22 7.26 19.46
CA GLU A 637 9.36 8.67 19.80
C GLU A 637 9.06 9.51 18.56
N GLY A 638 8.17 10.48 18.70
CA GLY A 638 7.84 11.42 17.65
C GLY A 638 7.89 12.86 18.14
N ASP A 639 8.39 13.75 17.30
CA ASP A 639 8.55 15.17 17.57
C ASP A 639 8.15 15.98 16.33
N ARG A 640 7.04 16.70 16.43
CA ARG A 640 6.54 17.61 15.40
C ARG A 640 6.69 19.04 15.89
N LEU A 641 7.50 19.82 15.21
CA LEU A 641 7.71 21.24 15.45
C LEU A 641 7.09 22.06 14.33
N ILE A 642 6.29 23.05 14.71
CA ILE A 642 5.65 23.99 13.78
C ILE A 642 6.00 25.39 14.27
N ARG A 643 6.71 26.14 13.43
CA ARG A 643 7.05 27.55 13.67
C ARG A 643 6.14 28.41 12.82
N LEU A 644 5.29 29.15 13.50
CA LEU A 644 4.46 30.21 12.94
C LEU A 644 5.16 31.56 13.17
N PRO A 645 4.77 32.63 12.47
CA PRO A 645 5.41 33.95 12.61
C PRO A 645 5.39 34.51 14.05
N ASP A 646 4.35 34.18 14.82
CA ASP A 646 4.09 34.70 16.15
C ASP A 646 4.39 33.70 17.28
N ARG A 647 4.53 32.40 16.97
CA ARG A 647 4.68 31.35 17.98
C ARG A 647 5.24 30.03 17.45
N GLU A 648 5.74 29.22 18.37
CA GLU A 648 6.21 27.87 18.13
C GLU A 648 5.30 26.86 18.83
N ILE A 649 4.84 25.85 18.10
CA ILE A 649 4.04 24.73 18.61
C ILE A 649 4.87 23.47 18.46
N ARG A 650 5.00 22.71 19.54
CA ARG A 650 5.70 21.42 19.54
C ARG A 650 4.81 20.33 20.11
N MET A 651 4.51 19.34 19.27
CA MET A 651 3.82 18.11 19.67
C MET A 651 4.85 17.00 19.79
N GLN A 652 4.84 16.29 20.91
CA GLN A 652 5.71 15.14 21.13
C GLN A 652 4.87 13.95 21.54
N THR A 653 5.20 12.79 20.99
CA THR A 653 4.59 11.52 21.38
C THR A 653 5.67 10.53 21.79
N ARG A 654 5.39 9.74 22.83
CA ARG A 654 6.24 8.66 23.32
C ARG A 654 5.38 7.44 23.60
N SER A 655 5.70 6.34 22.95
CA SER A 655 5.05 5.05 23.14
C SER A 655 6.07 4.02 23.62
N THR A 656 5.68 3.23 24.61
CA THR A 656 6.42 2.08 25.10
C THR A 656 5.48 0.90 25.14
N ILE A 657 5.78 -0.13 24.36
CA ILE A 657 5.08 -1.40 24.39
C ILE A 657 6.07 -2.45 24.89
N ARG A 658 5.74 -3.14 25.97
CA ARG A 658 6.53 -4.25 26.52
C ARG A 658 5.65 -5.48 26.59
N SER A 659 6.08 -6.58 25.98
CA SER A 659 5.37 -7.84 26.13
C SER A 659 5.82 -8.59 27.39
N GLU A 660 4.93 -9.48 27.83
CA GLU A 660 5.12 -10.56 28.79
C GLU A 660 4.47 -11.82 28.17
N PRO A 661 4.59 -13.02 28.76
CA PRO A 661 3.99 -14.23 28.19
C PRO A 661 2.47 -14.13 27.94
N GLY A 662 1.74 -13.39 28.78
CA GLY A 662 0.27 -13.29 28.71
C GLY A 662 -0.28 -11.90 28.39
N PHE A 663 0.55 -10.86 28.34
CA PHE A 663 0.09 -9.47 28.22
C PHE A 663 1.06 -8.59 27.45
N PHE A 664 0.55 -7.50 26.91
CA PHE A 664 1.29 -6.32 26.49
C PHE A 664 1.02 -5.20 27.48
N ASN A 665 2.06 -4.59 28.04
CA ASN A 665 1.96 -3.38 28.83
C ASN A 665 2.28 -2.19 27.94
N VAL A 666 1.31 -1.30 27.78
CA VAL A 666 1.39 -0.17 26.86
C VAL A 666 1.38 1.12 27.67
N HIS A 667 2.34 1.98 27.42
CA HIS A 667 2.38 3.34 27.94
C HIS A 667 2.48 4.28 26.75
N PHE A 668 1.57 5.23 26.68
CA PHE A 668 1.52 6.20 25.60
C PHE A 668 1.40 7.60 26.17
N THR A 669 2.24 8.53 25.76
CA THR A 669 2.24 9.90 26.29
C THR A 669 2.32 10.90 25.16
N ARG A 670 1.38 11.85 25.15
CA ARG A 670 1.45 13.06 24.33
C ARG A 670 1.80 14.26 25.18
N GLN A 671 2.59 15.16 24.62
CA GLN A 671 2.96 16.42 25.23
C GLN A 671 2.85 17.54 24.19
N LEU A 672 2.14 18.60 24.55
CA LEU A 672 2.06 19.83 23.78
C LEU A 672 2.81 20.94 24.51
N SER A 673 3.68 21.62 23.78
CA SER A 673 4.37 22.83 24.25
C SER A 673 4.09 24.01 23.31
N LEU A 674 3.94 25.20 23.90
CA LEU A 674 3.80 26.47 23.20
C LEU A 674 4.96 27.38 23.63
N ASN A 675 5.75 27.86 22.67
CA ASN A 675 6.92 28.72 22.91
C ASN A 675 7.88 28.13 23.97
N GLY A 676 8.15 26.82 23.86
CA GLY A 676 9.00 26.07 24.79
C GLY A 676 8.38 25.74 26.15
N ARG A 677 7.17 26.23 26.47
CA ARG A 677 6.47 25.92 27.73
C ARG A 677 5.43 24.82 27.51
N MET A 678 5.50 23.76 28.32
CA MET A 678 4.51 22.68 28.27
C MET A 678 3.13 23.20 28.70
N VAL A 679 2.13 23.03 27.84
CA VAL A 679 0.75 23.47 28.08
C VAL A 679 -0.17 22.30 28.46
N ARG A 680 0.09 21.10 27.93
CA ARG A 680 -0.66 19.89 28.29
C ARG A 680 0.17 18.64 28.13
N LYS A 681 -0.06 17.67 28.99
CA LYS A 681 0.49 16.32 28.92
C LYS A 681 -0.61 15.33 29.24
N LYS A 682 -0.75 14.30 28.41
CA LYS A 682 -1.70 13.22 28.64
C LYS A 682 -0.98 11.88 28.47
N THR A 683 -1.23 10.97 29.41
CA THR A 683 -0.71 9.62 29.37
C THR A 683 -1.88 8.63 29.41
N TRP A 684 -1.82 7.63 28.53
CA TRP A 684 -2.67 6.45 28.54
C TRP A 684 -1.82 5.25 28.93
N GLN A 685 -2.41 4.35 29.70
CA GLN A 685 -1.79 3.10 30.12
C GLN A 685 -2.81 1.99 29.90
N ASP A 686 -2.34 0.87 29.37
CA ASP A 686 -3.16 -0.31 29.17
C ASP A 686 -2.36 -1.58 29.41
N ARG A 687 -3.06 -2.62 29.87
CA ARG A 687 -2.52 -3.98 30.03
C ARG A 687 -3.39 -4.93 29.21
N ILE A 688 -2.95 -5.18 27.99
CA ILE A 688 -3.74 -5.85 26.97
C ILE A 688 -3.38 -7.33 26.96
N PRO A 689 -4.34 -8.27 27.09
CA PRO A 689 -4.05 -9.69 26.99
C PRO A 689 -3.41 -10.05 25.65
N ARG A 690 -2.39 -10.90 25.68
CA ARG A 690 -1.73 -11.47 24.50
C ARG A 690 -2.56 -12.64 24.00
N ARG A 691 -3.23 -12.48 22.84
CA ARG A 691 -4.16 -13.45 22.26
C ARG A 691 -3.60 -13.99 20.95
N PHE A 692 -2.86 -15.08 21.06
CA PHE A 692 -2.22 -15.76 19.92
C PHE A 692 -1.24 -14.88 19.14
N GLN A 693 -0.72 -13.82 19.76
CA GLN A 693 0.33 -12.95 19.21
C GLN A 693 1.66 -13.27 19.85
#